data_AF-A0A3M2LV90-F1
#
_entry.id   AF-A0A3M2LV90-F1
#
_cell.length_a   1.000
_cell.length_b   1.000
_cell.length_c   1.000
_cell.angle_alpha   90.00
_cell.angle_beta   90.00
_cell.angle_gamma   90.00
#
_symmetry.space_group_name_H-M   'P 1'
#
loop_
_entity.id
_entity.type
_entity.pdbx_description
1 polymer ?
#
loop_
_entity_poly.entity_id
_entity_poly.type
_entity_poly.pdbx_seq_one_letter_code
_entity_poly.pdbx_strand_id
1 'polypeptide(L)'
;MPARTASWDLRYSPCIPALTMPRGEPTAVDAKPTLEWLSLVEVFESAEHVRALSHASPGAVVALHELLLGLCYQAGFAPERVGEWNDWVDERESLAQVAEFLRSPALDGRMDLFHPTQPFGQNSLLAPHLDSIGYGTAQLVLEQTGDYNQLFDHVHLYDQEGLSPQEAFVAMLVQHCYGTGGRMMGSLSRHFGKAMTYGAVARLGARVRVLALGDSLADTLRLNLAPQPEAIGPHFNFTWTDLPDRRDFRAPKARTTRKPKGPADLHSSLGRSVLLRPRGEGDALKVDRVLVAAGELLGEPSLKLDQDLVFKGDYPLRAAKDRALWRDAHAIYAAFDPHSRARGGLYERLAGLSRQVELLAVGLVAKQMDISGWVRDVFPYAPGRGDALRAVAKAGATMAEQVVDAVKEAAKEAERAVYPKPNPEQKRQLRGRFDPGTELWGRFDEPFHRLLTTVAAGANPHEAERTYAEALVALARGALDERLRPVPLAKQRAVARAHARMERQLQRPQLHATLRETARMTTASVSDTTPARDDPESQLVRLLAGFVLAQDRSSLAALRRPRGREVARLRAENRAPTEEARERYGYVAFLFARFHLDTVKPRYGYGDLGHALRRLGHGAERGPRNESCDRMFQRLINASDVPESELQHAIERLRHQDRHPPNWALLARDLCAWHDKGEPVQRRWARSFYTPDSSRTSDSSRTERSA
;
A
#
# COMPACT_ATOMS: atom_id res chain seq x y z
N MET A 1 7.84 6.68 50.20
CA MET A 1 8.98 6.54 49.28
C MET A 1 8.84 7.59 48.20
N PRO A 2 9.91 8.35 47.84
CA PRO A 2 9.83 9.27 46.72
C PRO A 2 9.43 8.47 45.46
N ALA A 3 8.42 8.94 44.74
CA ALA A 3 8.01 8.32 43.49
C ALA A 3 9.23 8.27 42.58
N ARG A 4 9.66 7.06 42.17
CA ARG A 4 10.67 6.91 41.12
C ARG A 4 10.20 7.75 39.94
N THR A 5 10.99 8.75 39.55
CA THR A 5 10.74 9.54 38.35
C THR A 5 10.69 8.55 37.20
N ALA A 6 9.54 8.46 36.51
CA ALA A 6 9.44 7.63 35.32
C ALA A 6 10.45 8.15 34.29
N SER A 7 11.30 7.27 33.77
CA SER A 7 12.31 7.58 32.76
C SER A 7 12.23 6.55 31.66
N TRP A 8 12.43 7.00 30.42
CA TRP A 8 12.49 6.17 29.23
C TRP A 8 13.53 6.75 28.27
N ASP A 9 14.80 6.41 28.49
CA ASP A 9 15.90 6.85 27.65
C ASP A 9 15.89 6.08 26.32
N LEU A 10 15.58 6.78 25.23
CA LEU A 10 15.44 6.22 23.88
C LEU A 10 16.76 5.65 23.34
N ARG A 11 17.90 6.02 23.92
CA ARG A 11 19.20 5.43 23.57
C ARG A 11 19.26 3.93 23.84
N TYR A 12 18.63 3.50 24.92
CA TYR A 12 18.74 2.13 25.45
C TYR A 12 17.40 1.42 25.61
N SER A 13 16.29 2.16 25.49
CA SER A 13 14.95 1.61 25.57
C SER A 13 14.41 1.33 24.18
N PRO A 14 13.71 0.20 23.95
CA PRO A 14 13.08 -0.11 22.67
C PRO A 14 12.14 1.00 22.21
N CYS A 15 12.32 1.50 20.98
CA CYS A 15 11.52 2.61 20.45
C CYS A 15 11.40 2.64 18.91
N ILE A 16 12.18 1.84 18.19
CA ILE A 16 12.17 1.76 16.73
C ILE A 16 11.65 0.39 16.29
N PRO A 17 10.46 0.29 15.69
CA PRO A 17 9.94 -0.98 15.19
C PRO A 17 10.56 -1.30 13.82
N ALA A 18 11.23 -2.45 13.74
CA ALA A 18 12.08 -2.81 12.62
C ALA A 18 11.93 -4.29 12.24
N LEU A 19 12.08 -4.59 10.96
CA LEU A 19 12.24 -5.95 10.44
C LEU A 19 13.72 -6.30 10.42
N THR A 20 14.16 -7.18 11.32
CA THR A 20 15.56 -7.59 11.49
C THR A 20 15.80 -8.96 10.87
N MET A 21 16.98 -9.15 10.28
CA MET A 21 17.48 -10.44 9.85
C MET A 21 18.25 -11.11 11.00
N PRO A 22 18.18 -12.45 11.15
CA PRO A 22 18.96 -13.17 12.15
C PRO A 22 20.46 -12.84 12.06
N ARG A 23 21.09 -12.54 13.20
CA ARG A 23 22.54 -12.28 13.26
C ARG A 23 23.30 -13.60 13.17
N GLY A 24 24.18 -13.75 12.18
CA GLY A 24 25.17 -14.83 12.13
C GLY A 24 24.83 -16.05 11.26
N GLU A 25 24.52 -15.83 9.97
CA GLU A 25 24.96 -16.69 8.85
C GLU A 25 24.52 -16.03 7.52
N PRO A 26 25.44 -15.56 6.64
CA PRO A 26 25.08 -14.74 5.47
C PRO A 26 24.32 -15.47 4.33
N THR A 27 23.88 -16.72 4.49
CA THR A 27 23.54 -17.58 3.35
C THR A 27 22.38 -18.56 3.54
N ALA A 28 21.63 -18.51 4.64
CA ALA A 28 20.36 -19.22 4.68
C ALA A 28 19.35 -18.47 3.80
N VAL A 29 19.21 -18.91 2.54
CA VAL A 29 18.28 -18.40 1.50
C VAL A 29 16.81 -18.31 2.02
N ASP A 30 16.53 -18.94 3.16
CA ASP A 30 15.22 -19.02 3.83
C ASP A 30 15.10 -18.25 5.16
N ALA A 31 16.12 -17.50 5.59
CA ALA A 31 16.02 -16.70 6.81
C ALA A 31 14.90 -15.65 6.69
N LYS A 32 13.87 -15.76 7.55
CA LYS A 32 12.74 -14.83 7.56
C LYS A 32 13.02 -13.66 8.51
N PRO A 33 12.73 -12.42 8.10
CA PRO A 33 12.87 -11.28 9.00
C PRO A 33 11.88 -11.36 10.16
N THR A 34 12.31 -10.96 11.35
CA THR A 34 11.49 -10.84 12.57
C THR A 34 11.14 -9.37 12.83
N LEU A 35 9.93 -9.13 13.36
CA LEU A 35 9.53 -7.79 13.80
C LEU A 35 9.97 -7.57 15.24
N GLU A 36 10.85 -6.60 15.45
CA GLU A 36 11.47 -6.30 16.74
C GLU A 36 11.44 -4.80 17.03
N TRP A 37 11.43 -4.44 18.32
CA TRP A 37 11.62 -3.06 18.75
C TRP A 37 13.08 -2.89 19.19
N LEU A 38 13.80 -2.00 18.52
CA LEU A 38 15.19 -1.68 18.80
C LEU A 38 15.28 -0.33 19.53
N SER A 39 16.27 -0.16 20.39
CA SER A 39 16.68 1.15 20.88
C SER A 39 17.43 1.93 19.79
N LEU A 40 17.65 3.23 20.03
CA LEU A 40 18.41 4.06 19.07
C LEU A 40 19.86 3.61 18.93
N VAL A 41 20.49 3.11 19.98
CA VAL A 41 21.86 2.57 19.85
C VAL A 41 21.83 1.29 19.02
N GLU A 42 20.96 0.34 19.35
CA GLU A 42 20.88 -0.96 18.65
C GLU A 42 20.54 -0.80 17.17
N VAL A 43 19.66 0.14 16.81
CA VAL A 43 19.26 0.33 15.40
C VAL A 43 20.43 0.78 14.53
N PHE A 44 21.32 1.65 15.03
CA PHE A 44 22.51 2.08 14.29
C PHE A 44 23.59 1.01 14.26
N GLU A 45 23.80 0.27 15.35
CA GLU A 45 24.78 -0.83 15.40
C GLU A 45 24.43 -1.99 14.49
N SER A 46 23.13 -2.24 14.30
CA SER A 46 22.64 -3.36 13.50
C SER A 46 21.92 -2.93 12.24
N ALA A 47 22.09 -1.67 11.80
CA ALA A 47 21.40 -1.11 10.65
C ALA A 47 21.58 -1.92 9.35
N GLU A 48 22.72 -2.62 9.19
CA GLU A 48 22.96 -3.52 8.06
C GLU A 48 22.12 -4.80 8.08
N HIS A 49 21.72 -5.25 9.27
CA HIS A 49 20.85 -6.41 9.47
C HIS A 49 19.37 -6.02 9.57
N VAL A 50 19.05 -4.74 9.64
CA VAL A 50 17.68 -4.25 9.58
C VAL A 50 17.26 -4.14 8.12
N ARG A 51 16.28 -4.92 7.67
CA ARG A 51 15.78 -4.87 6.30
C ARG A 51 14.98 -3.59 6.03
N ALA A 52 14.11 -3.22 6.97
CA ALA A 52 13.25 -2.04 6.86
C ALA A 52 12.66 -1.66 8.23
N LEU A 53 12.28 -0.39 8.39
CA LEU A 53 11.38 0.00 9.47
C LEU A 53 9.96 -0.49 9.17
N SER A 54 9.22 -0.89 10.19
CA SER A 54 7.89 -1.49 10.03
C SER A 54 6.90 -0.97 11.06
N HIS A 55 5.84 -0.35 10.58
CA HIS A 55 4.75 0.14 11.42
C HIS A 55 3.44 0.12 10.65
N ALA A 56 2.31 -0.02 11.34
CA ALA A 56 0.99 -0.07 10.71
C ALA A 56 0.62 1.24 9.98
N SER A 57 1.05 2.38 10.53
CA SER A 57 0.92 3.70 9.91
C SER A 57 2.08 4.00 8.95
N PRO A 58 1.82 4.28 7.65
CA PRO A 58 2.85 4.74 6.72
C PRO A 58 3.56 6.03 7.15
N GLY A 59 2.84 6.94 7.82
CA GLY A 59 3.41 8.18 8.34
C GLY A 59 4.45 7.95 9.42
N ALA A 60 4.26 6.93 10.26
CA ALA A 60 5.22 6.54 11.28
C ALA A 60 6.53 6.05 10.69
N VAL A 61 6.47 5.23 9.63
CA VAL A 61 7.68 4.76 8.92
C VAL A 61 8.49 5.96 8.44
N VAL A 62 7.86 6.96 7.83
CA VAL A 62 8.54 8.19 7.39
C VAL A 62 9.08 8.98 8.58
N ALA A 63 8.27 9.22 9.61
CA ALA A 63 8.67 10.03 10.76
C ALA A 63 9.88 9.43 11.50
N LEU A 64 9.98 8.10 11.55
CA LEU A 64 11.15 7.41 12.08
C LEU A 64 12.40 7.59 11.20
N HIS A 65 12.27 7.53 9.87
CA HIS A 65 13.39 7.87 8.98
C HIS A 65 13.83 9.33 9.17
N GLU A 66 12.89 10.27 9.34
CA GLU A 66 13.22 11.67 9.62
C GLU A 66 14.03 11.80 10.92
N LEU A 67 13.62 11.12 12.00
CA LEU A 67 14.40 11.07 13.24
C LEU A 67 15.82 10.54 13.02
N LEU A 68 15.96 9.36 12.38
CA LEU A 68 17.25 8.72 12.19
C LEU A 68 18.18 9.55 11.30
N LEU A 69 17.67 10.14 10.21
CA LEU A 69 18.43 11.08 9.38
C LEU A 69 18.87 12.31 10.19
N GLY A 70 17.97 12.88 11.00
CA GLY A 70 18.31 13.99 11.88
C GLY A 70 19.43 13.66 12.87
N LEU A 71 19.44 12.44 13.42
CA LEU A 71 20.49 11.95 14.32
C LEU A 71 21.83 11.74 13.59
N CYS A 72 21.82 11.21 12.36
CA CYS A 72 23.04 11.14 11.54
C CYS A 72 23.66 12.53 11.36
N TYR A 73 22.87 13.51 10.94
CA TYR A 73 23.34 14.90 10.80
C TYR A 73 23.82 15.50 12.11
N GLN A 74 23.14 15.19 13.23
CA GLN A 74 23.53 15.68 14.54
C GLN A 74 24.85 15.09 15.03
N ALA A 75 25.15 13.84 14.66
CA ALA A 75 26.41 13.16 14.95
C ALA A 75 27.56 13.64 14.04
N GLY A 76 27.29 14.54 13.09
CA GLY A 76 28.25 14.92 12.04
C GLY A 76 28.45 13.83 10.99
N PHE A 77 27.58 12.82 10.95
CA PHE A 77 27.63 11.75 9.95
C PHE A 77 26.86 12.17 8.69
N ALA A 78 27.52 12.95 7.85
CA ALA A 78 27.05 13.30 6.52
C ALA A 78 28.25 13.54 5.59
N PRO A 79 28.17 13.14 4.31
CA PRO A 79 29.25 13.39 3.38
C PRO A 79 29.39 14.89 3.12
N GLU A 80 30.56 15.39 2.75
CA GLU A 80 30.74 16.81 2.44
C GLU A 80 30.35 17.14 1.00
N ARG A 81 30.53 16.16 0.11
CA ARG A 81 30.42 16.31 -1.35
C ARG A 81 29.80 15.09 -2.01
N VAL A 82 29.25 15.26 -3.21
CA VAL A 82 28.55 14.19 -3.94
C VAL A 82 29.46 13.00 -4.24
N GLY A 83 30.74 13.24 -4.56
CA GLY A 83 31.70 12.15 -4.79
C GLY A 83 31.88 11.26 -3.56
N GLU A 84 32.05 11.87 -2.39
CA GLU A 84 32.13 11.14 -1.11
C GLU A 84 30.83 10.43 -0.77
N TRP A 85 29.68 11.03 -1.09
CA TRP A 85 28.39 10.35 -0.94
C TRP A 85 28.31 9.08 -1.79
N ASN A 86 28.82 9.09 -3.03
CA ASN A 86 28.88 7.89 -3.86
C ASN A 86 29.77 6.82 -3.20
N ASP A 87 30.97 7.21 -2.76
CA ASP A 87 31.90 6.32 -2.07
C ASP A 87 31.23 5.70 -0.83
N TRP A 88 30.52 6.50 -0.02
CA TRP A 88 29.81 5.99 1.15
C TRP A 88 28.72 4.97 0.82
N VAL A 89 27.96 5.20 -0.26
CA VAL A 89 26.91 4.28 -0.70
C VAL A 89 27.51 2.98 -1.26
N ASP A 90 28.54 3.08 -2.09
CA ASP A 90 29.14 1.92 -2.77
C ASP A 90 30.02 1.09 -1.81
N GLU A 91 30.80 1.74 -0.95
CA GLU A 91 31.70 1.11 0.03
C GLU A 91 31.01 0.76 1.36
N ARG A 92 29.73 1.16 1.53
CA ARG A 92 28.91 0.91 2.72
C ARG A 92 29.49 1.53 4.00
N GLU A 93 29.80 2.82 3.96
CA GLU A 93 30.40 3.58 5.07
C GLU A 93 29.72 3.33 6.42
N SER A 94 30.47 3.05 7.48
CA SER A 94 29.90 2.53 8.73
C SER A 94 29.08 3.59 9.50
N LEU A 95 27.88 3.21 9.95
CA LEU A 95 27.06 4.05 10.84
C LEU A 95 27.47 3.99 12.32
N ALA A 96 28.55 3.26 12.65
CA ALA A 96 29.00 3.05 14.03
C ALA A 96 29.25 4.37 14.79
N GLN A 97 29.79 5.40 14.11
CA GLN A 97 30.00 6.72 14.70
C GLN A 97 28.72 7.34 15.26
N VAL A 98 27.55 7.09 14.63
CA VAL A 98 26.27 7.59 15.13
C VAL A 98 25.89 6.88 16.44
N ALA A 99 26.12 5.57 16.54
CA ALA A 99 25.89 4.80 17.76
C ALA A 99 26.85 5.25 18.90
N GLU A 100 28.11 5.53 18.58
CA GLU A 100 29.07 6.09 19.54
C GLU A 100 28.66 7.49 20.02
N PHE A 101 28.24 8.36 19.10
CA PHE A 101 27.69 9.68 19.44
C PHE A 101 26.48 9.55 20.36
N LEU A 102 25.58 8.60 20.10
CA LEU A 102 24.41 8.37 20.95
C LEU A 102 24.80 7.99 22.38
N ARG A 103 25.88 7.23 22.58
CA ARG A 103 26.41 6.87 23.90
C ARG A 103 27.15 8.00 24.60
N SER A 104 27.42 9.11 23.90
CA SER A 104 28.20 10.19 24.49
C SER A 104 27.47 10.82 25.68
N PRO A 105 28.19 11.25 26.72
CA PRO A 105 27.61 11.98 27.85
C PRO A 105 26.92 13.29 27.44
N ALA A 106 27.21 13.83 26.24
CA ALA A 106 26.57 15.02 25.71
C ALA A 106 25.05 14.87 25.52
N LEU A 107 24.54 13.64 25.49
CA LEU A 107 23.11 13.32 25.35
C LEU A 107 22.45 12.85 26.65
N ASP A 108 23.15 12.89 27.79
CA ASP A 108 22.58 12.46 29.06
C ASP A 108 21.35 13.28 29.43
N GLY A 109 20.24 12.60 29.72
CA GLY A 109 18.92 13.18 30.00
C GLY A 109 18.20 13.78 28.78
N ARG A 110 18.91 14.06 27.67
CA ARG A 110 18.36 14.71 26.47
C ARG A 110 17.48 13.80 25.64
N MET A 111 17.71 12.49 25.73
CA MET A 111 16.98 11.45 24.99
C MET A 111 15.92 10.74 25.86
N ASP A 112 15.68 11.22 27.07
CA ASP A 112 14.64 10.69 27.94
C ASP A 112 13.27 11.27 27.57
N LEU A 113 12.37 10.39 27.15
CA LEU A 113 11.01 10.74 26.75
C LEU A 113 10.22 11.37 27.91
N PHE A 114 10.55 11.04 29.16
CA PHE A 114 9.82 11.51 30.34
C PHE A 114 10.68 12.41 31.24
N HIS A 115 11.76 12.98 30.71
CA HIS A 115 12.61 13.88 31.47
C HIS A 115 11.77 15.01 32.09
N PRO A 116 11.92 15.31 33.41
CA PRO A 116 11.01 16.21 34.12
C PRO A 116 11.02 17.65 33.60
N THR A 117 12.12 18.12 33.00
CA THR A 117 12.28 19.51 32.54
C THR A 117 12.62 19.65 31.06
N GLN A 118 13.14 18.59 30.44
CA GLN A 118 13.61 18.57 29.04
C GLN A 118 13.15 17.29 28.33
N PRO A 119 11.84 16.95 28.39
CA PRO A 119 11.35 15.72 27.79
C PRO A 119 11.57 15.73 26.27
N PHE A 120 12.09 14.63 25.74
CA PHE A 120 12.42 14.52 24.31
C PHE A 120 11.18 14.74 23.43
N GLY A 121 11.32 15.56 22.39
CA GLY A 121 10.29 15.96 21.43
C GLY A 121 9.16 16.83 22.01
N GLN A 122 9.19 17.12 23.32
CA GLN A 122 8.02 17.65 24.03
C GLN A 122 8.21 19.10 24.48
N ASN A 123 7.11 19.70 24.94
CA ASN A 123 7.05 21.05 25.47
C ASN A 123 6.75 21.01 26.98
N SER A 124 7.79 21.07 27.81
CA SER A 124 7.68 21.03 29.27
C SER A 124 6.88 22.22 29.85
N LEU A 125 6.71 23.32 29.10
CA LEU A 125 5.85 24.43 29.52
C LEU A 125 4.37 24.04 29.66
N LEU A 126 3.97 22.91 29.07
CA LEU A 126 2.62 22.38 29.18
C LEU A 126 2.35 21.63 30.50
N ALA A 127 3.39 21.28 31.26
CA ALA A 127 3.28 20.41 32.44
C ALA A 127 2.28 20.90 33.48
N PRO A 128 2.22 22.21 33.85
CA PRO A 128 1.24 22.70 34.83
C PRO A 128 -0.22 22.53 34.41
N HIS A 129 -0.49 22.24 33.14
CA HIS A 129 -1.84 22.18 32.58
C HIS A 129 -2.32 20.76 32.29
N LEU A 130 -1.41 19.78 32.26
CA LEU A 130 -1.65 18.40 31.80
C LEU A 130 -2.77 17.71 32.59
N ASP A 131 -2.79 17.86 33.92
CA ASP A 131 -3.82 17.22 34.75
C ASP A 131 -5.20 17.89 34.61
N SER A 132 -5.23 19.20 34.32
CA SER A 132 -6.48 19.96 34.26
C SER A 132 -7.21 19.85 32.92
N ILE A 133 -6.46 19.79 31.81
CA ILE A 133 -7.01 19.91 30.45
C ILE A 133 -6.39 18.91 29.46
N GLY A 134 -5.57 17.97 29.93
CA GLY A 134 -5.05 16.87 29.10
C GLY A 134 -6.13 15.84 28.78
N TYR A 135 -6.04 15.25 27.58
CA TYR A 135 -6.95 14.24 27.06
C TYR A 135 -6.30 12.86 27.04
N GLY A 136 -7.07 11.84 26.69
CA GLY A 136 -6.54 10.50 26.41
C GLY A 136 -5.64 10.48 25.18
N THR A 137 -4.90 9.37 25.03
CA THR A 137 -3.88 9.15 23.99
C THR A 137 -4.42 9.18 22.56
N ALA A 138 -5.72 9.00 22.36
CA ALA A 138 -6.36 9.14 21.05
C ALA A 138 -6.15 10.52 20.41
N GLN A 139 -5.89 11.57 21.21
CA GLN A 139 -5.53 12.89 20.67
C GLN A 139 -4.12 12.91 20.02
N LEU A 140 -3.27 11.95 20.36
CA LEU A 140 -1.90 11.84 19.84
C LEU A 140 -1.85 11.10 18.50
N VAL A 141 -2.66 10.06 18.32
CA VAL A 141 -2.63 9.20 17.13
C VAL A 141 -3.46 9.82 16.00
N LEU A 142 -2.82 10.25 14.90
CA LEU A 142 -3.52 10.95 13.81
C LEU A 142 -4.72 10.17 13.25
N GLU A 143 -4.61 8.85 13.18
CA GLU A 143 -5.65 7.94 12.69
C GLU A 143 -6.86 7.85 13.64
N GLN A 144 -6.68 8.21 14.91
CA GLN A 144 -7.73 8.24 15.94
C GLN A 144 -8.23 9.66 16.23
N THR A 145 -7.49 10.71 15.81
CA THR A 145 -7.86 12.10 16.10
C THR A 145 -9.13 12.55 15.36
N GLY A 146 -10.18 12.88 16.11
CA GLY A 146 -11.43 13.48 15.60
C GLY A 146 -12.62 13.21 16.54
N ASP A 147 -13.67 14.04 16.47
CA ASP A 147 -14.89 13.90 17.32
C ASP A 147 -15.75 12.66 17.00
N TYR A 148 -15.40 11.86 15.98
CA TYR A 148 -16.16 10.70 15.55
C TYR A 148 -15.25 9.63 14.97
N ASN A 149 -15.40 8.37 15.40
CA ASN A 149 -14.89 7.11 14.83
C ASN A 149 -14.50 7.20 13.32
N GLN A 150 -13.36 7.78 12.95
CA GLN A 150 -13.06 8.04 11.54
C GLN A 150 -12.58 6.78 10.81
N LEU A 151 -12.09 5.77 11.55
CA LEU A 151 -11.47 4.56 10.97
C LEU A 151 -11.75 3.29 11.79
N PHE A 152 -13.00 2.85 11.90
CA PHE A 152 -13.42 1.56 12.51
C PHE A 152 -12.94 1.27 13.95
N ASP A 153 -12.24 2.22 14.57
CA ASP A 153 -11.77 2.20 15.93
C ASP A 153 -12.75 3.02 16.79
N HIS A 154 -13.18 2.45 17.91
CA HIS A 154 -14.14 3.06 18.83
C HIS A 154 -13.45 3.83 19.96
N VAL A 155 -12.13 4.02 19.87
CA VAL A 155 -11.37 4.72 20.91
C VAL A 155 -11.78 6.20 20.98
N HIS A 156 -12.40 6.59 22.09
CA HIS A 156 -12.83 7.96 22.36
C HIS A 156 -11.67 8.80 22.94
N LEU A 157 -11.74 10.13 22.78
CA LEU A 157 -10.80 11.11 23.37
C LEU A 157 -10.62 11.00 24.91
N TYR A 158 -11.51 10.29 25.59
CA TYR A 158 -11.50 10.11 27.05
C TYR A 158 -11.27 8.65 27.47
N ASP A 159 -11.01 7.78 26.49
CA ASP A 159 -10.71 6.39 26.80
C ASP A 159 -9.44 6.29 27.62
N GLN A 160 -9.48 5.36 28.56
CA GLN A 160 -8.45 5.20 29.59
C GLN A 160 -7.34 4.24 29.14
N GLU A 161 -7.43 3.69 27.93
CA GLU A 161 -6.40 2.79 27.42
C GLU A 161 -5.14 3.59 27.05
N GLY A 162 -4.13 3.49 27.91
CA GLY A 162 -2.85 4.14 27.69
C GLY A 162 -2.03 3.48 26.59
N LEU A 163 -1.20 4.27 25.92
CA LEU A 163 -0.20 3.76 24.97
C LEU A 163 1.05 3.29 25.72
N SER A 164 1.79 2.34 25.14
CA SER A 164 3.16 2.09 25.58
C SER A 164 4.05 3.30 25.25
N PRO A 165 5.18 3.50 25.96
CA PRO A 165 6.10 4.62 25.70
C PRO A 165 6.59 4.66 24.25
N GLN A 166 6.91 3.50 23.68
CA GLN A 166 7.35 3.35 22.29
C GLN A 166 6.27 3.73 21.26
N GLU A 167 5.00 3.36 21.48
CA GLU A 167 3.89 3.76 20.61
C GLU A 167 3.58 5.26 20.74
N ALA A 168 3.59 5.80 21.97
CA ALA A 168 3.40 7.23 22.20
C ALA A 168 4.52 8.06 21.57
N PHE A 169 5.76 7.58 21.63
CA PHE A 169 6.90 8.18 20.96
C PHE A 169 6.71 8.24 19.44
N VAL A 170 6.36 7.12 18.81
CA VAL A 170 6.09 7.06 17.36
C VAL A 170 4.96 8.00 16.96
N ALA A 171 3.84 7.97 17.68
CA ALA A 171 2.69 8.84 17.42
C ALA A 171 3.05 10.34 17.56
N MET A 172 3.89 10.69 18.54
CA MET A 172 4.41 12.05 18.69
C MET A 172 5.26 12.49 17.48
N LEU A 173 6.17 11.63 16.98
CA LEU A 173 6.95 11.95 15.78
C LEU A 173 6.03 12.19 14.57
N VAL A 174 5.01 11.36 14.40
CA VAL A 174 4.01 11.52 13.33
C VAL A 174 3.29 12.87 13.43
N GLN A 175 2.91 13.29 14.65
CA GLN A 175 2.30 14.60 14.87
C GLN A 175 3.22 15.76 14.47
N HIS A 176 4.51 15.68 14.79
CA HIS A 176 5.48 16.70 14.39
C HIS A 176 5.65 16.79 12.87
N CYS A 177 5.65 15.64 12.17
CA CYS A 177 5.86 15.60 10.72
C CYS A 177 4.59 15.92 9.91
N TYR A 178 3.45 15.38 10.31
CA TYR A 178 2.22 15.29 9.50
C TYR A 178 0.99 15.96 10.12
N GLY A 179 1.10 16.51 11.32
CA GLY A 179 -0.03 17.14 12.00
C GLY A 179 -0.86 18.06 11.09
N THR A 180 -2.18 17.94 11.17
CA THR A 180 -3.16 18.67 10.35
C THR A 180 -3.45 20.08 10.85
N GLY A 181 -3.85 20.97 9.94
CA GLY A 181 -4.17 22.35 10.27
C GLY A 181 -5.59 22.49 10.81
N GLY A 182 -5.77 23.29 11.86
CA GLY A 182 -7.08 23.56 12.45
C GLY A 182 -7.03 23.77 13.97
N ARG A 183 -8.21 23.80 14.59
CA ARG A 183 -8.34 24.02 16.03
C ARG A 183 -8.02 22.73 16.78
N MET A 184 -7.04 22.80 17.68
CA MET A 184 -6.66 21.69 18.56
C MET A 184 -7.51 21.68 19.82
N MET A 185 -7.69 20.48 20.40
CA MET A 185 -8.41 20.30 21.66
C MET A 185 -7.57 20.79 22.84
N GLY A 186 -8.22 21.48 23.79
CA GLY A 186 -7.57 22.07 24.97
C GLY A 186 -7.69 23.60 25.02
N SER A 187 -8.11 24.12 26.17
CA SER A 187 -8.29 25.57 26.40
C SER A 187 -6.96 26.27 26.77
N LEU A 188 -5.89 26.00 26.02
CA LEU A 188 -4.55 26.55 26.26
C LEU A 188 -4.41 28.04 25.89
N SER A 189 -5.40 28.60 25.19
CA SER A 189 -5.37 29.97 24.68
C SER A 189 -5.25 31.04 25.78
N ARG A 190 -5.77 30.78 26.99
CA ARG A 190 -5.67 31.70 28.13
C ARG A 190 -4.24 31.83 28.67
N HIS A 191 -3.42 30.79 28.54
CA HIS A 191 -2.07 30.74 29.11
C HIS A 191 -0.99 31.14 28.09
N PHE A 192 -1.14 30.70 26.85
CA PHE A 192 -0.11 30.86 25.80
C PHE A 192 -0.53 31.78 24.65
N GLY A 193 -1.79 32.21 24.60
CA GLY A 193 -2.34 33.00 23.50
C GLY A 193 -3.09 32.15 22.49
N LYS A 194 -3.96 32.81 21.69
CA LYS A 194 -4.90 32.14 20.77
C LYS A 194 -4.20 31.21 19.78
N ALA A 195 -3.00 31.55 19.30
CA ALA A 195 -2.32 30.75 18.29
C ALA A 195 -1.90 29.36 18.78
N MET A 196 -1.79 29.15 20.10
CA MET A 196 -1.47 27.85 20.68
C MET A 196 -2.52 26.78 20.36
N THR A 197 -3.79 27.18 20.24
CA THR A 197 -4.90 26.26 19.96
C THR A 197 -5.20 26.11 18.47
N TYR A 198 -4.40 26.73 17.59
CA TYR A 198 -4.57 26.61 16.14
C TYR A 198 -3.30 26.04 15.51
N GLY A 199 -3.30 24.73 15.28
CA GLY A 199 -2.22 24.04 14.59
C GLY A 199 -2.16 24.45 13.12
N ALA A 200 -0.94 24.67 12.62
CA ALA A 200 -0.70 24.75 11.19
C ALA A 200 -0.43 23.35 10.64
N VAL A 201 -0.59 23.18 9.33
CA VAL A 201 -0.18 21.93 8.67
C VAL A 201 1.32 21.78 8.85
N ALA A 202 1.75 20.63 9.38
CA ALA A 202 3.16 20.32 9.54
C ALA A 202 3.86 20.12 8.19
N ARG A 203 5.20 20.12 8.18
CA ARG A 203 6.01 20.17 6.95
C ARG A 203 5.64 19.11 5.91
N LEU A 204 5.33 17.88 6.33
CA LEU A 204 4.99 16.78 5.43
C LEU A 204 3.48 16.61 5.26
N GLY A 205 2.65 17.27 6.07
CA GLY A 205 1.19 17.14 6.04
C GLY A 205 0.50 17.62 4.76
N ALA A 206 1.19 18.40 3.92
CA ALA A 206 0.65 18.96 2.67
C ALA A 206 1.39 18.51 1.40
N ARG A 207 2.22 17.46 1.49
CA ARG A 207 3.00 16.93 0.35
C ARG A 207 3.22 15.42 0.46
N VAL A 208 3.61 14.80 -0.64
CA VAL A 208 4.17 13.45 -0.68
C VAL A 208 5.66 13.54 -0.34
N ARG A 209 6.12 12.71 0.61
CA ARG A 209 7.53 12.50 0.98
C ARG A 209 8.04 11.29 0.21
N VAL A 210 9.19 11.45 -0.47
CA VAL A 210 9.85 10.37 -1.21
C VAL A 210 11.16 9.98 -0.52
N LEU A 211 11.37 8.70 -0.26
CA LEU A 211 12.61 8.14 0.28
C LEU A 211 13.20 7.13 -0.71
N ALA A 212 14.51 7.17 -0.91
CA ALA A 212 15.21 6.09 -1.60
C ALA A 212 15.40 4.90 -0.66
N LEU A 213 14.97 3.70 -1.06
CA LEU A 213 15.14 2.49 -0.28
C LEU A 213 16.33 1.69 -0.80
N GLY A 214 17.13 1.19 0.14
CA GLY A 214 18.25 0.30 -0.12
C GLY A 214 17.96 -1.15 0.28
N ASP A 215 19.01 -1.97 0.33
CA ASP A 215 18.94 -3.37 0.72
C ASP A 215 18.82 -3.55 2.24
N SER A 216 19.36 -2.60 3.01
CA SER A 216 19.28 -2.51 4.47
C SER A 216 18.81 -1.11 4.90
N LEU A 217 18.52 -0.94 6.20
CA LEU A 217 18.27 0.37 6.78
C LEU A 217 19.53 1.24 6.68
N ALA A 218 20.72 0.67 6.89
CA ALA A 218 21.96 1.42 6.75
C ALA A 218 22.10 1.99 5.34
N ASP A 219 21.85 1.15 4.34
CA ASP A 219 21.85 1.55 2.94
C ASP A 219 20.80 2.63 2.64
N THR A 220 19.58 2.42 3.15
CA THR A 220 18.49 3.40 3.06
C THR A 220 18.88 4.76 3.66
N LEU A 221 19.54 4.79 4.82
CA LEU A 221 20.00 6.03 5.44
C LEU A 221 21.07 6.72 4.58
N ARG A 222 22.08 6.00 4.10
CA ARG A 222 23.14 6.56 3.23
C ARG A 222 22.56 7.17 1.96
N LEU A 223 21.63 6.48 1.30
CA LEU A 223 20.97 6.98 0.09
C LEU A 223 20.26 8.33 0.30
N ASN A 224 19.70 8.54 1.50
CA ASN A 224 18.94 9.75 1.82
C ASN A 224 19.75 10.85 2.52
N LEU A 225 21.01 10.60 2.90
CA LEU A 225 21.90 11.64 3.44
C LEU A 225 22.38 12.57 2.31
N ALA A 226 21.91 13.81 2.31
CA ALA A 226 22.46 14.88 1.49
C ALA A 226 23.85 15.30 2.00
N PRO A 227 24.80 15.58 1.07
CA PRO A 227 26.04 16.22 1.42
C PRO A 227 25.86 17.54 2.17
N GLN A 228 26.69 17.80 3.18
CA GLN A 228 26.70 19.02 3.98
C GLN A 228 28.11 19.63 4.00
N PRO A 229 28.30 20.84 3.44
CA PRO A 229 29.56 21.55 3.64
C PRO A 229 29.72 21.91 5.13
N GLU A 230 30.94 21.77 5.65
CA GLU A 230 31.35 21.92 7.05
C GLU A 230 30.84 23.21 7.75
N ALA A 231 30.47 24.24 6.97
CA ALA A 231 30.00 25.53 7.47
C ALA A 231 28.61 25.52 8.17
N ILE A 232 27.83 24.43 8.09
CA ILE A 232 26.50 24.35 8.73
C ILE A 232 26.57 23.43 9.95
N GLY A 233 26.70 24.03 11.14
CA GLY A 233 26.76 23.28 12.40
C GLY A 233 25.48 22.49 12.71
N PRO A 234 25.59 21.35 13.42
CA PRO A 234 24.44 20.51 13.75
C PRO A 234 23.52 21.17 14.79
N HIS A 235 22.22 21.22 14.49
CA HIS A 235 21.20 21.81 15.35
C HIS A 235 19.96 20.91 15.44
N PHE A 236 20.05 19.81 16.19
CA PHE A 236 18.91 18.93 16.45
C PHE A 236 18.00 19.48 17.56
N ASN A 237 16.69 19.32 17.39
CA ASN A 237 15.68 19.74 18.36
C ASN A 237 15.37 18.59 19.33
N PHE A 238 15.99 18.60 20.51
CA PHE A 238 15.72 17.57 21.52
C PHE A 238 14.46 17.88 22.30
N THR A 239 14.24 19.14 22.69
CA THR A 239 13.01 19.57 23.35
C THR A 239 12.56 20.96 22.89
N TRP A 240 11.31 21.33 23.17
CA TRP A 240 10.79 22.66 22.80
C TRP A 240 11.62 23.77 23.43
N THR A 241 12.06 23.58 24.67
CA THR A 241 12.72 24.61 25.49
C THR A 241 14.21 24.79 25.22
N ASP A 242 14.79 24.08 24.24
CA ASP A 242 16.23 24.17 23.92
C ASP A 242 16.63 25.44 23.17
N LEU A 243 15.69 26.06 22.43
CA LEU A 243 15.98 27.20 21.57
C LEU A 243 15.34 28.49 22.10
N PRO A 244 16.11 29.58 22.27
CA PRO A 244 15.56 30.84 22.76
C PRO A 244 14.61 31.52 21.75
N ASP A 245 14.81 31.27 20.45
CA ASP A 245 14.06 31.90 19.35
C ASP A 245 12.82 31.10 18.91
N ARG A 246 12.30 30.21 19.76
CA ARG A 246 11.08 29.46 19.45
C ARG A 246 9.90 30.40 19.29
N ARG A 247 8.90 29.92 18.54
CA ARG A 247 7.67 30.66 18.28
C ARG A 247 6.98 31.03 19.59
N ASP A 248 6.74 32.33 19.79
CA ASP A 248 5.79 32.83 20.78
C ASP A 248 4.38 32.77 20.18
N PHE A 249 3.43 32.19 20.91
CA PHE A 249 2.04 32.04 20.48
C PHE A 249 1.17 33.29 20.75
N ARG A 250 1.75 34.33 21.34
CA ARG A 250 1.10 35.63 21.57
C ARG A 250 1.29 36.56 20.38
N ALA A 251 0.29 37.40 20.13
CA ALA A 251 0.36 38.43 19.11
C ALA A 251 1.41 39.50 19.50
N PRO A 252 2.14 40.09 18.54
CA PRO A 252 2.05 39.89 17.09
C PRO A 252 2.91 38.73 16.54
N LYS A 253 3.79 38.14 17.36
CA LYS A 253 4.79 37.12 16.95
C LYS A 253 4.21 35.73 16.64
N ALA A 254 2.94 35.51 16.99
CA ALA A 254 2.19 34.29 16.76
C ALA A 254 2.27 33.70 15.34
N ARG A 255 2.54 34.50 14.30
CA ARG A 255 2.60 34.05 12.90
C ARG A 255 4.01 33.98 12.33
N THR A 256 5.02 34.22 13.17
CA THR A 256 6.41 34.22 12.71
C THR A 256 6.82 32.84 12.25
N THR A 257 7.27 32.76 11.00
CA THR A 257 7.92 31.58 10.42
C THR A 257 9.42 31.67 10.64
N ARG A 258 10.08 30.52 10.85
CA ARG A 258 11.55 30.44 10.85
C ARG A 258 12.05 29.59 9.69
N LYS A 259 13.29 29.82 9.26
CA LYS A 259 14.00 28.90 8.37
C LYS A 259 14.70 27.83 9.23
N PRO A 260 14.73 26.56 8.78
CA PRO A 260 15.59 25.56 9.40
C PRO A 260 17.06 26.00 9.33
N LYS A 261 17.81 25.77 10.41
CA LYS A 261 19.25 26.10 10.52
C LYS A 261 20.15 25.12 9.76
N GLY A 262 19.64 23.92 9.46
CA GLY A 262 20.34 22.85 8.77
C GLY A 262 19.46 21.61 8.65
N PRO A 263 19.99 20.50 8.11
CA PRO A 263 19.21 19.28 7.93
C PRO A 263 18.83 18.62 9.27
N ALA A 264 19.72 18.62 10.28
CA ALA A 264 19.39 18.11 11.62
C ALA A 264 18.16 18.83 12.21
N ASP A 265 18.08 20.16 12.05
CA ASP A 265 16.93 20.97 12.49
C ASP A 265 15.67 20.68 11.68
N LEU A 266 15.79 20.56 10.35
CA LEU A 266 14.68 20.24 9.46
C LEU A 266 14.03 18.89 9.82
N HIS A 267 14.86 17.87 10.00
CA HIS A 267 14.46 16.49 10.27
C HIS A 267 13.89 16.30 11.69
N SER A 268 14.29 17.15 12.64
CA SER A 268 13.80 17.14 14.02
C SER A 268 12.78 18.24 14.33
N SER A 269 12.28 18.97 13.32
CA SER A 269 11.42 20.14 13.55
C SER A 269 10.18 19.83 14.41
N LEU A 270 9.91 20.67 15.39
CA LEU A 270 8.82 20.45 16.36
C LEU A 270 7.53 21.10 15.85
N GLY A 271 6.92 20.52 14.80
CA GLY A 271 5.69 21.03 14.19
C GLY A 271 4.47 21.09 15.13
N ARG A 272 4.57 20.51 16.32
CA ARG A 272 3.55 20.47 17.38
C ARG A 272 4.20 20.75 18.73
N SER A 273 3.42 21.27 19.67
CA SER A 273 3.77 21.22 21.10
C SER A 273 3.06 20.02 21.71
N VAL A 274 3.82 19.03 22.16
CA VAL A 274 3.29 17.80 22.75
C VAL A 274 3.79 17.66 24.18
N LEU A 275 2.99 17.10 25.08
CA LEU A 275 3.46 16.62 26.38
C LEU A 275 2.74 15.33 26.74
N LEU A 276 3.49 14.33 27.18
CA LEU A 276 3.04 13.00 27.53
C LEU A 276 3.08 12.82 29.05
N ARG A 277 2.05 12.20 29.63
CA ARG A 277 2.04 11.82 31.05
C ARG A 277 2.41 10.36 31.22
N PRO A 278 3.59 10.03 31.79
CA PRO A 278 3.88 8.67 32.18
C PRO A 278 3.01 8.25 33.37
N ARG A 279 2.53 7.01 33.35
CA ARG A 279 1.81 6.35 34.45
C ARG A 279 2.30 4.91 34.58
N GLY A 280 2.67 4.53 35.80
CA GLY A 280 2.91 3.13 36.12
C GLY A 280 1.61 2.35 36.20
N GLU A 281 1.56 1.18 35.55
CA GLU A 281 0.45 0.23 35.61
C GLU A 281 1.04 -1.17 35.82
N GLY A 282 1.09 -1.61 37.08
CA GLY A 282 1.85 -2.80 37.47
C GLY A 282 3.35 -2.59 37.20
N ASP A 283 3.97 -3.54 36.52
CA ASP A 283 5.39 -3.47 36.11
C ASP A 283 5.58 -2.72 34.78
N ALA A 284 4.51 -2.32 34.10
CA ALA A 284 4.57 -1.62 32.82
C ALA A 284 4.46 -0.11 33.00
N LEU A 285 5.21 0.63 32.19
CA LEU A 285 5.02 2.06 32.02
C LEU A 285 4.07 2.29 30.84
N LYS A 286 3.11 3.19 31.00
CA LYS A 286 2.21 3.64 29.92
C LYS A 286 2.13 5.16 29.87
N VAL A 287 1.63 5.69 28.77
CA VAL A 287 1.18 7.07 28.62
C VAL A 287 -0.33 7.07 28.67
N ASP A 288 -0.92 7.72 29.67
CA ASP A 288 -2.39 7.72 29.84
C ASP A 288 -3.03 9.07 29.51
N ARG A 289 -2.25 10.14 29.47
CA ARG A 289 -2.71 11.48 29.07
C ARG A 289 -1.70 12.20 28.22
N VAL A 290 -2.24 13.07 27.37
CA VAL A 290 -1.46 13.93 26.49
C VAL A 290 -2.03 15.34 26.42
N LEU A 291 -1.16 16.28 26.07
CA LEU A 291 -1.55 17.57 25.51
C LEU A 291 -0.92 17.72 24.13
N VAL A 292 -1.72 18.10 23.14
CA VAL A 292 -1.27 18.39 21.78
C VAL A 292 -1.75 19.78 21.37
N ALA A 293 -0.81 20.62 20.94
CA ALA A 293 -1.07 22.00 20.59
C ALA A 293 -0.20 22.46 19.40
N ALA A 294 -0.37 23.71 18.98
CA ALA A 294 0.41 24.29 17.90
C ALA A 294 1.91 24.25 18.21
N GLY A 295 2.71 23.95 17.20
CA GLY A 295 4.17 24.01 17.28
C GLY A 295 4.74 25.07 16.36
N GLU A 296 5.89 24.76 15.79
CA GLU A 296 6.64 25.67 14.94
C GLU A 296 5.96 25.93 13.59
N LEU A 297 6.26 27.10 13.02
CA LEU A 297 5.95 27.42 11.63
C LEU A 297 7.27 27.50 10.87
N LEU A 298 7.49 26.56 9.97
CA LEU A 298 8.60 26.65 9.03
C LEU A 298 8.19 27.55 7.87
N GLY A 299 9.15 28.31 7.34
CA GLY A 299 8.98 29.08 6.11
C GLY A 299 8.79 28.18 4.90
N GLU A 300 8.83 28.79 3.71
CA GLU A 300 8.72 28.03 2.46
C GLU A 300 9.81 26.95 2.34
N PRO A 301 9.48 25.77 1.78
CA PRO A 301 10.46 24.71 1.51
C PRO A 301 11.67 25.23 0.74
N SER A 302 12.84 24.74 1.09
CA SER A 302 14.09 25.07 0.40
C SER A 302 14.57 23.85 -0.34
N LEU A 303 14.79 23.93 -1.66
CA LEU A 303 15.31 22.80 -2.44
C LEU A 303 16.66 22.27 -1.93
N LYS A 304 17.44 23.09 -1.21
CA LYS A 304 18.70 22.67 -0.60
C LYS A 304 18.51 21.70 0.58
N LEU A 305 17.40 21.85 1.33
CA LEU A 305 17.14 21.06 2.53
C LEU A 305 16.02 20.03 2.30
N ASP A 306 14.94 20.40 1.60
CA ASP A 306 13.87 19.52 1.13
C ASP A 306 14.25 18.85 -0.21
N GLN A 307 15.36 18.12 -0.19
CA GLN A 307 15.98 17.46 -1.33
C GLN A 307 15.09 16.40 -2.03
N ASP A 308 13.97 16.03 -1.43
CA ASP A 308 13.05 14.99 -1.87
C ASP A 308 11.79 15.54 -2.55
N LEU A 309 11.66 16.87 -2.61
CA LEU A 309 10.44 17.54 -3.03
C LEU A 309 10.09 17.21 -4.48
N VAL A 310 8.91 16.63 -4.70
CA VAL A 310 8.35 16.36 -6.03
C VAL A 310 7.30 17.41 -6.36
N PHE A 311 7.30 17.92 -7.59
CA PHE A 311 6.30 18.87 -8.09
C PHE A 311 5.37 18.24 -9.13
N LYS A 312 4.10 18.62 -9.08
CA LYS A 312 3.11 18.40 -10.13
C LYS A 312 2.59 19.76 -10.59
N GLY A 313 3.12 20.25 -11.71
CA GLY A 313 2.93 21.65 -12.12
C GLY A 313 3.67 22.59 -11.17
N ASP A 314 2.99 23.63 -10.69
CA ASP A 314 3.59 24.63 -9.79
C ASP A 314 3.53 24.26 -8.30
N TYR A 315 2.90 23.13 -7.94
CA TYR A 315 2.67 22.76 -6.55
C TYR A 315 3.39 21.45 -6.19
N PRO A 316 3.81 21.28 -4.92
CA PRO A 316 4.27 19.98 -4.43
C PRO A 316 3.22 18.90 -4.71
N LEU A 317 3.68 17.70 -5.07
CA LEU A 317 2.82 16.54 -5.24
C LEU A 317 2.07 16.27 -3.93
N ARG A 318 0.75 16.09 -4.00
CA ARG A 318 -0.11 15.86 -2.84
C ARG A 318 -0.85 14.54 -2.96
N ALA A 319 -1.10 13.91 -1.83
CA ALA A 319 -2.00 12.78 -1.74
C ALA A 319 -3.46 13.20 -1.99
N ALA A 320 -4.25 12.31 -2.57
CA ALA A 320 -5.66 12.54 -2.84
C ALA A 320 -6.49 11.29 -2.55
N LYS A 321 -7.72 11.48 -2.07
CA LYS A 321 -8.60 10.39 -1.61
C LYS A 321 -9.06 9.46 -2.74
N ASP A 322 -9.25 10.00 -3.93
CA ASP A 322 -9.85 9.35 -5.08
C ASP A 322 -8.84 9.09 -6.22
N ARG A 323 -7.55 9.22 -5.92
CA ARG A 323 -6.48 9.03 -6.89
C ARG A 323 -5.30 8.29 -6.27
N ALA A 324 -5.10 7.05 -6.72
CA ALA A 324 -3.92 6.27 -6.42
C ALA A 324 -2.65 7.00 -6.89
N LEU A 325 -1.56 6.86 -6.12
CA LEU A 325 -0.33 7.63 -6.33
C LEU A 325 0.37 7.28 -7.64
N TRP A 326 0.35 6.00 -8.05
CA TRP A 326 0.90 5.56 -9.34
C TRP A 326 0.37 6.33 -10.56
N ARG A 327 -0.86 6.86 -10.49
CA ARG A 327 -1.45 7.69 -11.57
C ARG A 327 -0.69 9.01 -11.77
N ASP A 328 0.09 9.42 -10.78
CA ASP A 328 0.96 10.59 -10.81
C ASP A 328 2.46 10.23 -10.71
N ALA A 329 2.83 8.95 -10.90
CA ALA A 329 4.23 8.49 -10.83
C ALA A 329 5.17 9.25 -11.80
N HIS A 330 4.65 9.69 -12.95
CA HIS A 330 5.40 10.52 -13.89
C HIS A 330 5.91 11.84 -13.30
N ALA A 331 5.28 12.38 -12.24
CA ALA A 331 5.77 13.54 -11.52
C ALA A 331 7.03 13.22 -10.71
N ILE A 332 7.10 12.03 -10.09
CA ILE A 332 8.28 11.55 -9.36
C ILE A 332 9.45 11.41 -10.33
N TYR A 333 9.24 10.77 -11.48
CA TYR A 333 10.30 10.64 -12.49
C TYR A 333 10.69 11.97 -13.14
N ALA A 334 9.78 12.94 -13.23
CA ALA A 334 10.11 14.29 -13.68
C ALA A 334 11.04 15.05 -12.72
N ALA A 335 11.22 14.59 -11.48
CA ALA A 335 12.19 15.17 -10.56
C ALA A 335 13.65 14.87 -10.96
N PHE A 336 13.88 13.84 -11.79
CA PHE A 336 15.20 13.50 -12.34
C PHE A 336 15.58 14.29 -13.59
N ASP A 337 14.66 15.08 -14.17
CA ASP A 337 14.94 15.91 -15.35
C ASP A 337 15.94 17.03 -14.98
N PRO A 338 17.04 17.23 -15.74
CA PRO A 338 18.01 18.30 -15.50
C PRO A 338 17.42 19.73 -15.51
N HIS A 339 16.22 19.92 -16.07
CA HIS A 339 15.50 21.19 -16.11
C HIS A 339 14.37 21.29 -15.07
N SER A 340 14.22 20.28 -14.20
CA SER A 340 13.16 20.25 -13.20
C SER A 340 13.33 21.34 -12.14
N ARG A 341 12.22 21.84 -11.59
CA ARG A 341 12.26 22.68 -10.37
C ARG A 341 12.68 21.89 -9.14
N ALA A 342 12.52 20.57 -9.17
CA ALA A 342 13.01 19.67 -8.12
C ALA A 342 14.49 19.31 -8.30
N ARG A 343 15.19 19.90 -9.30
CA ARG A 343 16.58 19.58 -9.58
C ARG A 343 17.45 19.90 -8.36
N GLY A 344 18.39 19.00 -8.10
CA GLY A 344 19.30 19.05 -6.97
C GLY A 344 18.89 18.04 -5.90
N GLY A 345 19.74 17.87 -4.90
CA GLY A 345 19.39 17.01 -3.77
C GLY A 345 19.35 15.53 -4.15
N LEU A 346 18.26 14.84 -3.80
CA LEU A 346 18.17 13.37 -3.86
C LEU A 346 18.24 12.86 -5.30
N TYR A 347 17.44 13.43 -6.20
CA TYR A 347 17.26 12.91 -7.56
C TYR A 347 18.52 13.03 -8.43
N GLU A 348 19.27 14.12 -8.27
CA GLU A 348 20.55 14.31 -8.96
C GLU A 348 21.60 13.27 -8.50
N ARG A 349 21.65 12.98 -7.19
CA ARG A 349 22.56 11.97 -6.65
C ARG A 349 22.18 10.56 -7.09
N LEU A 350 20.89 10.21 -6.99
CA LEU A 350 20.39 8.91 -7.43
C LEU A 350 20.62 8.67 -8.93
N ALA A 351 20.57 9.70 -9.77
CA ALA A 351 20.86 9.58 -11.20
C ALA A 351 22.31 9.18 -11.51
N GLY A 352 23.24 9.41 -10.58
CA GLY A 352 24.65 9.06 -10.69
C GLY A 352 25.01 7.67 -10.14
N LEU A 353 24.06 6.93 -9.57
CA LEU A 353 24.33 5.60 -9.01
C LEU A 353 24.64 4.55 -10.10
N SER A 354 25.28 3.47 -9.67
CA SER A 354 25.60 2.30 -10.51
C SER A 354 24.52 1.20 -10.46
N ARG A 355 23.54 1.32 -9.56
CA ARG A 355 22.52 0.28 -9.29
C ARG A 355 21.10 0.84 -9.25
N GLN A 356 20.14 -0.07 -9.38
CA GLN A 356 18.71 0.24 -9.21
C GLN A 356 18.39 0.50 -7.74
N VAL A 357 17.46 1.41 -7.50
CA VAL A 357 16.88 1.67 -6.17
C VAL A 357 15.36 1.70 -6.25
N GLU A 358 14.71 1.57 -5.10
CA GLU A 358 13.26 1.78 -4.97
C GLU A 358 12.97 3.16 -4.36
N LEU A 359 11.89 3.80 -4.77
CA LEU A 359 11.44 5.10 -4.28
C LEU A 359 10.12 4.91 -3.52
N LEU A 360 10.19 4.92 -2.18
CA LEU A 360 9.02 4.90 -1.32
C LEU A 360 8.39 6.28 -1.27
N ALA A 361 7.14 6.39 -1.73
CA ALA A 361 6.38 7.63 -1.71
C ALA A 361 5.19 7.52 -0.75
N VAL A 362 5.11 8.43 0.23
CA VAL A 362 4.08 8.44 1.28
C VAL A 362 3.48 9.82 1.42
N GLY A 363 2.14 9.90 1.51
CA GLY A 363 1.44 11.16 1.76
C GLY A 363 0.18 10.99 2.59
N LEU A 364 -0.15 12.02 3.37
CA LEU A 364 -1.37 12.07 4.17
C LEU A 364 -2.54 12.59 3.32
N VAL A 365 -3.65 11.84 3.28
CA VAL A 365 -4.90 12.31 2.69
C VAL A 365 -5.71 13.04 3.74
N ALA A 366 -5.58 14.37 3.77
CA ALA A 366 -6.33 15.21 4.69
C ALA A 366 -6.96 16.42 4.00
N LYS A 367 -8.11 16.86 4.51
CA LYS A 367 -8.73 18.15 4.17
C LYS A 367 -8.97 18.90 5.49
N GLN A 368 -8.15 19.92 5.76
CA GLN A 368 -8.12 20.58 7.07
C GLN A 368 -7.83 19.56 8.18
N MET A 369 -8.74 19.38 9.15
CA MET A 369 -8.61 18.40 10.23
C MET A 369 -9.13 17.01 9.84
N ASP A 370 -9.86 16.87 8.72
CA ASP A 370 -10.46 15.61 8.32
C ASP A 370 -9.43 14.72 7.63
N ILE A 371 -9.03 13.65 8.31
CA ILE A 371 -8.07 12.67 7.81
C ILE A 371 -8.84 11.51 7.19
N SER A 372 -8.60 11.24 5.91
CA SER A 372 -9.23 10.09 5.22
C SER A 372 -8.30 8.87 5.12
N GLY A 373 -7.03 9.01 5.48
CA GLY A 373 -6.04 7.93 5.49
C GLY A 373 -4.71 8.32 4.85
N TRP A 374 -3.94 7.31 4.48
CA TRP A 374 -2.61 7.46 3.87
C TRP A 374 -2.61 6.95 2.43
N VAL A 375 -1.77 7.54 1.59
CA VAL A 375 -1.29 6.89 0.36
C VAL A 375 0.15 6.46 0.57
N ARG A 376 0.46 5.26 0.10
CA ARG A 376 1.81 4.69 0.09
C ARG A 376 1.98 3.93 -1.21
N ASP A 377 3.12 4.14 -1.87
CA ASP A 377 3.47 3.44 -3.10
C ASP A 377 4.99 3.34 -3.24
N VAL A 378 5.47 2.41 -4.06
CA VAL A 378 6.90 2.18 -4.28
C VAL A 378 7.19 2.13 -5.78
N PHE A 379 8.17 2.92 -6.22
CA PHE A 379 8.51 3.06 -7.64
C PHE A 379 9.95 2.65 -7.92
N PRO A 380 10.22 1.82 -8.93
CA PRO A 380 11.60 1.47 -9.27
C PRO A 380 12.28 2.65 -9.97
N TYR A 381 13.57 2.83 -9.71
CA TYR A 381 14.41 3.76 -10.46
C TYR A 381 15.75 3.11 -10.81
N ALA A 382 16.07 3.11 -12.10
CA ALA A 382 17.37 2.71 -12.62
C ALA A 382 18.09 3.94 -13.21
N PRO A 383 19.33 4.21 -12.80
CA PRO A 383 20.18 5.25 -13.39
C PRO A 383 20.21 5.15 -14.92
N GLY A 384 20.16 6.29 -15.61
CA GLY A 384 20.08 6.35 -17.07
C GLY A 384 18.72 5.97 -17.69
N ARG A 385 17.72 5.55 -16.89
CA ARG A 385 16.37 5.21 -17.37
C ARG A 385 15.29 6.23 -16.97
N GLY A 386 15.65 7.35 -16.35
CA GLY A 386 14.71 8.36 -15.85
C GLY A 386 13.70 8.86 -16.89
N ASP A 387 14.17 9.21 -18.09
CA ASP A 387 13.30 9.69 -19.18
C ASP A 387 12.36 8.61 -19.70
N ALA A 388 12.87 7.38 -19.86
CA ALA A 388 12.07 6.24 -20.29
C ALA A 388 10.97 5.93 -19.26
N LEU A 389 11.32 5.87 -17.97
CA LEU A 389 10.39 5.66 -16.86
C LEU A 389 9.34 6.76 -16.78
N ARG A 390 9.75 8.03 -16.94
CA ARG A 390 8.82 9.17 -17.01
C ARG A 390 7.84 9.04 -18.17
N ALA A 391 8.34 8.69 -19.36
CA ALA A 391 7.53 8.55 -20.56
C ALA A 391 6.49 7.44 -20.38
N VAL A 392 6.91 6.23 -19.98
CA VAL A 392 5.99 5.10 -19.80
C VAL A 392 5.04 5.29 -18.64
N ALA A 393 5.45 5.95 -17.54
CA ALA A 393 4.55 6.28 -16.44
C ALA A 393 3.44 7.25 -16.89
N LYS A 394 3.78 8.24 -17.72
CA LYS A 394 2.82 9.20 -18.27
C LYS A 394 1.89 8.52 -19.29
N ALA A 395 2.44 7.73 -20.20
CA ALA A 395 1.68 6.97 -21.19
C ALA A 395 0.74 5.96 -20.52
N GLY A 396 1.26 5.21 -19.54
CA GLY A 396 0.51 4.23 -18.75
C GLY A 396 -0.68 4.84 -18.01
N ALA A 397 -0.46 5.92 -17.27
CA ALA A 397 -1.53 6.64 -16.58
C ALA A 397 -2.59 7.19 -17.56
N THR A 398 -2.15 7.71 -18.70
CA THR A 398 -3.05 8.21 -19.76
C THR A 398 -3.89 7.08 -20.36
N MET A 399 -3.28 5.94 -20.68
CA MET A 399 -3.99 4.77 -21.23
C MET A 399 -5.03 4.25 -20.22
N ALA A 400 -4.68 4.16 -18.94
CA ALA A 400 -5.61 3.74 -17.89
C ALA A 400 -6.82 4.68 -17.78
N GLU A 401 -6.60 6.00 -17.79
CA GLU A 401 -7.69 7.01 -17.80
C GLU A 401 -8.60 6.86 -19.01
N GLN A 402 -8.01 6.72 -20.19
CA GLN A 402 -8.75 6.51 -21.43
C GLN A 402 -9.59 5.22 -21.42
N VAL A 403 -9.06 4.12 -20.88
CA VAL A 403 -9.79 2.85 -20.76
C VAL A 403 -10.95 2.97 -19.75
N VAL A 404 -10.74 3.60 -18.60
CA VAL A 404 -11.82 3.83 -17.63
C VAL A 404 -12.92 4.68 -18.24
N ASP A 405 -12.59 5.73 -19.01
CA ASP A 405 -13.58 6.57 -19.66
C ASP A 405 -14.36 5.82 -20.76
N ALA A 406 -13.70 4.92 -21.50
CA ALA A 406 -14.36 4.05 -22.46
C ALA A 406 -15.41 3.15 -21.79
N VAL A 407 -15.07 2.56 -20.64
CA VAL A 407 -15.97 1.71 -19.85
C VAL A 407 -17.11 2.52 -19.22
N LYS A 408 -16.85 3.73 -18.72
CA LYS A 408 -17.92 4.63 -18.23
C LYS A 408 -18.94 4.97 -19.31
N GLU A 409 -18.48 5.20 -20.55
CA GLU A 409 -19.36 5.43 -21.69
C GLU A 409 -20.17 4.19 -22.06
N ALA A 410 -19.59 2.99 -21.95
CA ALA A 410 -20.31 1.73 -22.13
C ALA A 410 -21.36 1.50 -21.02
N ALA A 411 -21.03 1.80 -19.77
CA ALA A 411 -21.95 1.73 -18.64
C ALA A 411 -23.13 2.70 -18.78
N LYS A 412 -22.89 3.91 -19.30
CA LYS A 412 -23.96 4.87 -19.65
C LYS A 412 -24.89 4.32 -20.74
N GLU A 413 -24.33 3.63 -21.74
CA GLU A 413 -25.12 3.01 -22.81
C GLU A 413 -25.97 1.85 -22.27
N ALA A 414 -25.39 0.99 -21.42
CA ALA A 414 -26.11 -0.06 -20.73
C ALA A 414 -27.26 0.49 -19.86
N GLU A 415 -26.97 1.54 -19.06
CA GLU A 415 -27.97 2.24 -18.25
C GLU A 415 -29.16 2.71 -19.09
N ARG A 416 -28.90 3.44 -20.19
CA ARG A 416 -29.96 3.97 -21.06
C ARG A 416 -30.77 2.88 -21.75
N ALA A 417 -30.12 1.78 -22.14
CA ALA A 417 -30.79 0.68 -22.82
C ALA A 417 -31.62 -0.18 -21.85
N VAL A 418 -31.15 -0.35 -20.61
CA VAL A 418 -31.88 -1.12 -19.57
C VAL A 418 -32.97 -0.27 -18.92
N TYR A 419 -32.73 1.02 -18.71
CA TYR A 419 -33.64 1.96 -18.05
C TYR A 419 -33.84 3.20 -18.93
N PRO A 420 -34.75 3.18 -19.92
CA PRO A 420 -34.90 4.27 -20.89
C PRO A 420 -35.50 5.56 -20.30
N LYS A 421 -36.16 5.50 -19.14
CA LYS A 421 -36.72 6.66 -18.43
C LYS A 421 -36.44 6.54 -16.92
N PRO A 422 -35.17 6.61 -16.47
CA PRO A 422 -34.86 6.49 -15.05
C PRO A 422 -35.27 7.79 -14.34
N ASN A 423 -35.75 7.69 -13.11
CA ASN A 423 -35.89 8.85 -12.23
C ASN A 423 -34.52 9.58 -12.15
N PRO A 424 -34.45 10.91 -12.39
CA PRO A 424 -33.22 11.69 -12.28
C PRO A 424 -32.42 11.45 -10.99
N GLU A 425 -33.10 11.27 -9.86
CA GLU A 425 -32.49 11.06 -8.54
C GLU A 425 -31.78 9.69 -8.44
N GLN A 426 -32.31 8.67 -9.14
CA GLN A 426 -31.78 7.31 -9.11
C GLN A 426 -30.71 7.07 -10.19
N LYS A 427 -30.61 7.96 -11.17
CA LYS A 427 -29.76 7.77 -12.35
C LYS A 427 -28.29 7.49 -12.01
N ARG A 428 -27.75 8.18 -11.01
CA ARG A 428 -26.35 7.97 -10.56
C ARG A 428 -26.18 6.58 -9.95
N GLN A 429 -27.11 6.15 -9.10
CA GLN A 429 -27.08 4.82 -8.47
C GLN A 429 -27.24 3.70 -9.51
N LEU A 430 -28.17 3.87 -10.46
CA LEU A 430 -28.40 2.91 -11.55
C LEU A 430 -27.18 2.78 -12.47
N ARG A 431 -26.52 3.89 -12.80
CA ARG A 431 -25.27 3.86 -13.57
C ARG A 431 -24.15 3.14 -12.82
N GLY A 432 -24.03 3.39 -11.51
CA GLY A 432 -23.04 2.72 -10.66
C GLY A 432 -23.17 1.19 -10.63
N ARG A 433 -24.33 0.63 -11.02
CA ARG A 433 -24.48 -0.82 -11.18
C ARG A 433 -23.70 -1.37 -12.38
N PHE A 434 -23.57 -0.58 -13.45
CA PHE A 434 -22.92 -0.98 -14.69
C PHE A 434 -21.50 -0.46 -14.84
N ASP A 435 -21.09 0.53 -14.04
CA ASP A 435 -19.79 1.20 -14.14
C ASP A 435 -18.75 0.53 -13.21
N PRO A 436 -17.81 -0.27 -13.74
CA PRO A 436 -16.70 -0.82 -12.96
C PRO A 436 -15.53 0.18 -12.79
N GLY A 437 -15.64 1.43 -13.26
CA GLY A 437 -14.50 2.35 -13.35
C GLY A 437 -13.74 2.59 -12.05
N THR A 438 -14.42 2.55 -10.89
CA THR A 438 -13.75 2.71 -9.59
C THR A 438 -12.93 1.48 -9.22
N GLU A 439 -13.43 0.29 -9.54
CA GLU A 439 -12.78 -0.99 -9.28
C GLU A 439 -11.57 -1.23 -10.20
N LEU A 440 -11.67 -0.75 -11.44
CA LEU A 440 -10.59 -0.86 -12.43
C LEU A 440 -9.30 -0.22 -11.96
N TRP A 441 -9.34 0.88 -11.20
CA TRP A 441 -8.13 1.49 -10.66
C TRP A 441 -7.32 0.54 -9.78
N GLY A 442 -7.97 -0.27 -8.96
CA GLY A 442 -7.29 -1.30 -8.17
C GLY A 442 -6.80 -2.47 -9.03
N ARG A 443 -7.53 -2.82 -10.10
CA ARG A 443 -7.10 -3.88 -11.04
C ARG A 443 -5.92 -3.44 -11.94
N PHE A 444 -5.75 -2.14 -12.17
CA PHE A 444 -4.68 -1.58 -13.02
C PHE A 444 -3.36 -1.35 -12.30
N ASP A 445 -3.37 -1.39 -10.96
CA ASP A 445 -2.21 -1.14 -10.10
C ASP A 445 -1.05 -2.11 -10.40
N GLU A 446 -1.29 -3.42 -10.30
CA GLU A 446 -0.27 -4.44 -10.55
C GLU A 446 0.28 -4.42 -12.00
N PRO A 447 -0.56 -4.35 -13.07
CA PRO A 447 -0.04 -4.16 -14.42
C PRO A 447 0.82 -2.89 -14.59
N PHE A 448 0.47 -1.78 -13.92
CA PHE A 448 1.20 -0.53 -14.04
C PHE A 448 2.57 -0.63 -13.36
N HIS A 449 2.64 -1.24 -12.18
CA HIS A 449 3.92 -1.48 -11.52
C HIS A 449 4.81 -2.45 -12.30
N ARG A 450 4.24 -3.50 -12.91
CA ARG A 450 4.99 -4.37 -13.83
C ARG A 450 5.57 -3.59 -15.00
N LEU A 451 4.82 -2.68 -15.62
CA LEU A 451 5.32 -1.82 -16.69
C LEU A 451 6.58 -1.05 -16.23
N LEU A 452 6.54 -0.42 -15.06
CA LEU A 452 7.67 0.33 -14.52
C LEU A 452 8.86 -0.57 -14.19
N THR A 453 8.64 -1.69 -13.50
CA THR A 453 9.71 -2.65 -13.15
C THR A 453 10.38 -3.23 -14.39
N THR A 454 9.61 -3.61 -15.42
CA THR A 454 10.14 -4.15 -16.66
C THR A 454 11.02 -3.14 -17.40
N VAL A 455 10.63 -1.86 -17.44
CA VAL A 455 11.44 -0.78 -18.05
C VAL A 455 12.67 -0.45 -17.20
N ALA A 456 12.55 -0.43 -15.88
CA ALA A 456 13.69 -0.24 -14.98
C ALA A 456 14.73 -1.36 -15.14
N ALA A 457 14.28 -2.61 -15.34
CA ALA A 457 15.14 -3.76 -15.65
C ALA A 457 15.77 -3.73 -17.06
N GLY A 458 15.48 -2.70 -17.86
CA GLY A 458 16.14 -2.43 -19.14
C GLY A 458 15.39 -2.96 -20.38
N ALA A 459 14.16 -3.45 -20.23
CA ALA A 459 13.36 -3.87 -21.37
C ALA A 459 12.96 -2.69 -22.28
N ASN A 460 12.54 -3.02 -23.51
CA ASN A 460 12.09 -2.01 -24.47
C ASN A 460 10.80 -1.33 -23.99
N PRO A 461 10.78 0.02 -23.86
CA PRO A 461 9.60 0.76 -23.41
C PRO A 461 8.33 0.51 -24.24
N HIS A 462 8.45 0.45 -25.57
CA HIS A 462 7.28 0.27 -26.46
C HIS A 462 6.66 -1.12 -26.31
N GLU A 463 7.47 -2.16 -26.12
CA GLU A 463 6.97 -3.51 -25.90
C GLU A 463 6.30 -3.67 -24.53
N ALA A 464 6.88 -3.05 -23.50
CA ALA A 464 6.30 -3.01 -22.17
C ALA A 464 4.96 -2.26 -22.17
N GLU A 465 4.87 -1.12 -22.87
CA GLU A 465 3.61 -0.37 -23.05
C GLU A 465 2.54 -1.20 -23.76
N ARG A 466 2.90 -1.96 -24.81
CA ARG A 466 1.97 -2.84 -25.53
C ARG A 466 1.42 -3.92 -24.60
N THR A 467 2.29 -4.58 -23.84
CA THR A 467 1.90 -5.60 -22.85
C THR A 467 0.97 -5.02 -21.79
N TYR A 468 1.26 -3.80 -21.32
CA TYR A 468 0.39 -3.09 -20.38
C TYR A 468 -0.98 -2.75 -20.99
N ALA A 469 -1.01 -2.23 -22.21
CA ALA A 469 -2.25 -1.92 -22.92
C ALA A 469 -3.12 -3.17 -23.13
N GLU A 470 -2.51 -4.32 -23.45
CA GLU A 470 -3.20 -5.61 -23.58
C GLU A 470 -3.88 -6.00 -22.26
N ALA A 471 -3.15 -5.88 -21.14
CA ALA A 471 -3.69 -6.13 -19.81
C ALA A 471 -4.85 -5.18 -19.46
N LEU A 472 -4.73 -3.88 -19.75
CA LEU A 472 -5.78 -2.90 -19.48
C LEU A 472 -7.07 -3.22 -20.23
N VAL A 473 -6.98 -3.50 -21.53
CA VAL A 473 -8.14 -3.82 -22.37
C VAL A 473 -8.81 -5.11 -21.89
N ALA A 474 -8.02 -6.15 -21.58
CA ALA A 474 -8.55 -7.42 -21.08
C ALA A 474 -9.28 -7.25 -19.75
N LEU A 475 -8.67 -6.55 -18.79
CA LEU A 475 -9.26 -6.27 -17.47
C LEU A 475 -10.54 -5.43 -17.59
N ALA A 476 -10.54 -4.43 -18.47
CA ALA A 476 -11.70 -3.56 -18.70
C ALA A 476 -12.87 -4.33 -19.32
N ARG A 477 -12.62 -5.19 -20.31
CA ARG A 477 -13.65 -6.04 -20.91
C ARG A 477 -14.23 -7.01 -19.89
N GLY A 478 -13.37 -7.72 -19.16
CA GLY A 478 -13.81 -8.65 -18.11
C GLY A 478 -14.61 -7.96 -17.00
N ALA A 479 -14.20 -6.76 -16.56
CA ALA A 479 -14.94 -6.02 -15.55
C ALA A 479 -16.30 -5.52 -16.08
N LEU A 480 -16.39 -5.11 -17.35
CA LEU A 480 -17.66 -4.75 -17.97
C LEU A 480 -18.58 -5.99 -18.08
N ASP A 481 -18.04 -7.13 -18.51
CA ASP A 481 -18.77 -8.41 -18.59
C ASP A 481 -19.36 -8.80 -17.22
N GLU A 482 -18.57 -8.71 -16.15
CA GLU A 482 -19.02 -8.98 -14.79
C GLU A 482 -20.20 -8.08 -14.39
N ARG A 483 -20.18 -6.80 -14.78
CA ARG A 483 -21.25 -5.84 -14.48
C ARG A 483 -22.49 -6.02 -15.35
N LEU A 484 -22.33 -6.52 -16.57
CA LEU A 484 -23.43 -6.79 -17.49
C LEU A 484 -24.04 -8.19 -17.31
N ARG A 485 -23.34 -9.12 -16.67
CA ARG A 485 -23.80 -10.50 -16.41
C ARG A 485 -25.19 -10.58 -15.74
N PRO A 486 -25.57 -9.71 -14.77
CA PRO A 486 -26.90 -9.76 -14.16
C PRO A 486 -28.03 -9.18 -15.03
N VAL A 487 -27.74 -8.66 -16.23
CA VAL A 487 -28.77 -8.10 -17.12
C VAL A 487 -29.71 -9.21 -17.59
N PRO A 488 -31.05 -9.05 -17.45
CA PRO A 488 -32.01 -10.07 -17.87
C PRO A 488 -31.91 -10.43 -19.36
N LEU A 489 -32.21 -11.68 -19.72
CA LEU A 489 -32.15 -12.17 -21.11
C LEU A 489 -32.97 -11.31 -22.08
N ALA A 490 -34.14 -10.82 -21.64
CA ALA A 490 -34.99 -9.92 -22.43
C ALA A 490 -34.29 -8.60 -22.84
N LYS A 491 -33.18 -8.24 -22.19
CA LYS A 491 -32.41 -7.01 -22.42
C LYS A 491 -31.01 -7.27 -22.96
N GLN A 492 -30.74 -8.45 -23.53
CA GLN A 492 -29.41 -8.78 -24.10
C GLN A 492 -28.94 -7.82 -25.20
N ARG A 493 -29.86 -7.17 -25.94
CA ARG A 493 -29.51 -6.09 -26.88
C ARG A 493 -28.80 -4.92 -26.18
N ALA A 494 -29.09 -4.65 -24.91
CA ALA A 494 -28.39 -3.63 -24.11
C ALA A 494 -26.94 -4.00 -23.85
N VAL A 495 -26.67 -5.28 -23.57
CA VAL A 495 -25.32 -5.83 -23.37
C VAL A 495 -24.50 -5.66 -24.64
N ALA A 496 -25.01 -6.12 -25.78
CA ALA A 496 -24.35 -5.97 -27.08
C ALA A 496 -24.05 -4.49 -27.43
N ARG A 497 -25.00 -3.58 -27.15
CA ARG A 497 -24.81 -2.14 -27.35
C ARG A 497 -23.72 -1.56 -26.44
N ALA A 498 -23.63 -2.02 -25.19
CA ALA A 498 -22.60 -1.57 -24.27
C ALA A 498 -21.20 -2.02 -24.73
N HIS A 499 -21.02 -3.27 -25.14
CA HIS A 499 -19.77 -3.75 -25.74
C HIS A 499 -19.41 -2.97 -27.00
N ALA A 500 -20.34 -2.84 -27.95
CA ALA A 500 -20.12 -2.06 -29.16
C ALA A 500 -19.83 -0.58 -28.87
N ARG A 501 -20.34 -0.02 -27.77
CA ARG A 501 -19.98 1.32 -27.31
C ARG A 501 -18.54 1.34 -26.79
N MET A 502 -18.15 0.40 -25.94
CA MET A 502 -16.78 0.29 -25.43
C MET A 502 -15.77 0.17 -26.57
N GLU A 503 -15.99 -0.76 -27.51
CA GLU A 503 -15.06 -0.97 -28.63
C GLU A 503 -14.93 0.26 -29.52
N ARG A 504 -16.04 0.97 -29.80
CA ARG A 504 -15.99 2.26 -30.53
C ARG A 504 -15.21 3.32 -29.76
N GLN A 505 -15.29 3.34 -28.43
CA GLN A 505 -14.49 4.27 -27.63
C GLN A 505 -13.01 3.93 -27.72
N LEU A 506 -12.65 2.64 -27.61
CA LEU A 506 -11.26 2.13 -27.71
C LEU A 506 -10.62 2.27 -29.10
N GLN A 507 -11.39 2.66 -30.11
CA GLN A 507 -10.89 2.90 -31.47
C GLN A 507 -10.78 4.39 -31.83
N ARG A 508 -11.09 5.31 -30.91
CA ARG A 508 -11.07 6.76 -31.17
C ARG A 508 -9.67 7.26 -31.58
N PRO A 509 -9.56 8.17 -32.56
CA PRO A 509 -8.28 8.71 -32.99
C PRO A 509 -7.46 9.39 -31.90
N GLN A 510 -8.13 9.97 -30.90
CA GLN A 510 -7.52 10.74 -29.80
C GLN A 510 -6.91 9.85 -28.69
N LEU A 511 -7.09 8.53 -28.77
CA LEU A 511 -6.48 7.59 -27.84
C LEU A 511 -4.98 7.49 -28.06
N HIS A 512 -4.27 7.06 -27.01
CA HIS A 512 -2.87 6.68 -27.13
C HIS A 512 -2.69 5.63 -28.24
N ALA A 513 -1.67 5.80 -29.07
CA ALA A 513 -1.49 4.99 -30.28
C ALA A 513 -1.40 3.49 -29.95
N THR A 514 -0.56 3.12 -28.97
CA THR A 514 -0.38 1.75 -28.49
C THR A 514 -1.71 1.13 -28.04
N LEU A 515 -2.48 1.84 -27.22
CA LEU A 515 -3.78 1.36 -26.72
C LEU A 515 -4.75 1.10 -27.88
N ARG A 516 -4.82 2.03 -28.84
CA ARG A 516 -5.71 1.92 -30.00
C ARG A 516 -5.34 0.75 -30.90
N GLU A 517 -4.05 0.54 -31.14
CA GLU A 517 -3.54 -0.58 -31.95
C GLU A 517 -3.84 -1.92 -31.28
N THR A 518 -3.50 -2.05 -29.99
CA THR A 518 -3.81 -3.23 -29.18
C THR A 518 -5.30 -3.55 -29.21
N ALA A 519 -6.16 -2.57 -28.95
CA ALA A 519 -7.61 -2.79 -28.96
C ALA A 519 -8.11 -3.31 -30.31
N ARG A 520 -7.57 -2.80 -31.43
CA ARG A 520 -7.91 -3.30 -32.78
C ARG A 520 -7.49 -4.75 -32.98
N MET A 521 -6.24 -5.10 -32.64
CA MET A 521 -5.72 -6.46 -32.79
C MET A 521 -6.52 -7.46 -31.95
N THR A 522 -6.81 -7.14 -30.69
CA THR A 522 -7.59 -8.03 -29.83
C THR A 522 -9.04 -8.15 -30.31
N THR A 523 -9.62 -7.10 -30.91
CA THR A 523 -10.98 -7.19 -31.48
C THR A 523 -11.02 -8.07 -32.73
N ALA A 524 -10.02 -7.94 -33.61
CA ALA A 524 -9.89 -8.75 -34.83
C ALA A 524 -9.77 -10.25 -34.51
N SER A 525 -9.01 -10.59 -33.46
CA SER A 525 -8.88 -11.97 -32.97
C SER A 525 -10.19 -12.53 -32.35
N VAL A 526 -11.11 -11.68 -31.90
CA VAL A 526 -12.41 -12.09 -31.34
C VAL A 526 -13.48 -12.21 -32.44
N SER A 527 -13.38 -11.44 -33.52
CA SER A 527 -14.33 -11.54 -34.66
C SER A 527 -14.23 -12.82 -35.49
N ASP A 528 -13.17 -13.62 -35.32
CA ASP A 528 -13.05 -14.97 -35.91
C ASP A 528 -13.74 -16.07 -35.06
N THR A 529 -14.42 -15.68 -33.98
CA THR A 529 -15.30 -16.58 -33.22
C THR A 529 -16.76 -16.14 -33.38
N THR A 530 -17.50 -16.86 -34.22
CA THR A 530 -18.97 -16.92 -34.27
C THR A 530 -19.57 -16.79 -32.86
N PRO A 531 -20.67 -16.04 -32.62
CA PRO A 531 -21.21 -15.84 -31.28
C PRO A 531 -21.47 -17.20 -30.63
N ALA A 532 -20.66 -17.53 -29.63
CA ALA A 532 -20.72 -18.81 -28.95
C ALA A 532 -22.13 -19.00 -28.39
N ARG A 533 -22.80 -20.08 -28.82
CA ARG A 533 -23.82 -20.72 -27.99
C ARG A 533 -23.19 -20.85 -26.60
N ASP A 534 -23.86 -20.33 -25.56
CA ASP A 534 -23.42 -20.48 -24.17
C ASP A 534 -23.02 -21.94 -23.95
N ASP A 535 -21.73 -22.19 -23.69
CA ASP A 535 -21.25 -23.55 -23.41
C ASP A 535 -21.96 -24.14 -22.17
N PRO A 536 -22.16 -25.46 -22.10
CA PRO A 536 -22.84 -26.14 -21.00
C PRO A 536 -22.34 -25.73 -19.61
N GLU A 537 -21.03 -25.50 -19.48
CA GLU A 537 -20.36 -25.07 -18.24
C GLU A 537 -20.78 -23.66 -17.83
N SER A 538 -20.84 -22.72 -18.77
CA SER A 538 -21.29 -21.35 -18.56
C SER A 538 -22.78 -21.30 -18.17
N GLN A 539 -23.60 -22.21 -18.71
CA GLN A 539 -24.99 -22.35 -18.32
C GLN A 539 -25.14 -22.85 -16.86
N LEU A 540 -24.31 -23.82 -16.44
CA LEU A 540 -24.26 -24.28 -15.05
C LEU A 540 -23.92 -23.11 -14.11
N VAL A 541 -22.85 -22.38 -14.39
CA VAL A 541 -22.41 -21.26 -13.53
C VAL A 541 -23.47 -20.16 -13.45
N ARG A 542 -24.15 -19.87 -14.56
CA ARG A 542 -25.25 -18.90 -14.59
C ARG A 542 -26.43 -19.34 -13.71
N LEU A 543 -26.82 -20.62 -13.77
CA LEU A 543 -27.86 -21.19 -12.91
C LEU A 543 -27.50 -21.04 -11.43
N LEU A 544 -26.29 -21.45 -11.05
CA LEU A 544 -25.84 -21.45 -9.65
C LEU A 544 -25.71 -20.02 -9.10
N ALA A 545 -25.16 -19.10 -9.88
CA ALA A 545 -25.12 -17.69 -9.52
C ALA A 545 -26.52 -17.08 -9.38
N GLY A 546 -27.49 -17.54 -10.19
CA GLY A 546 -28.89 -17.17 -10.06
C GLY A 546 -29.47 -17.49 -8.69
N PHE A 547 -29.15 -18.65 -8.10
CA PHE A 547 -29.58 -19.00 -6.74
C PHE A 547 -29.01 -18.07 -5.67
N VAL A 548 -27.74 -17.67 -5.79
CA VAL A 548 -27.10 -16.73 -4.84
C VAL A 548 -27.70 -15.32 -4.97
N LEU A 549 -27.87 -14.83 -6.20
CA LEU A 549 -28.43 -13.50 -6.48
C LEU A 549 -29.90 -13.39 -6.05
N ALA A 550 -30.68 -14.47 -6.23
CA ALA A 550 -32.07 -14.55 -5.78
C ALA A 550 -32.20 -14.81 -4.27
N GLN A 551 -31.09 -15.03 -3.56
CA GLN A 551 -31.06 -15.45 -2.15
C GLN A 551 -31.92 -16.70 -1.88
N ASP A 552 -31.94 -17.64 -2.83
CA ASP A 552 -32.70 -18.89 -2.74
C ASP A 552 -31.98 -19.87 -1.79
N ARG A 553 -32.19 -19.64 -0.49
CA ARG A 553 -31.60 -20.43 0.60
C ARG A 553 -32.01 -21.90 0.52
N SER A 554 -33.22 -22.20 0.04
CA SER A 554 -33.70 -23.57 -0.16
C SER A 554 -32.90 -24.31 -1.23
N SER A 555 -32.70 -23.71 -2.41
CA SER A 555 -31.93 -24.33 -3.49
C SER A 555 -30.45 -24.48 -3.13
N LEU A 556 -29.86 -23.49 -2.46
CA LEU A 556 -28.48 -23.57 -1.98
C LEU A 556 -28.32 -24.62 -0.87
N ALA A 557 -29.28 -24.73 0.05
CA ALA A 557 -29.26 -25.76 1.09
C ALA A 557 -29.40 -27.17 0.49
N ALA A 558 -30.26 -27.34 -0.53
CA ALA A 558 -30.40 -28.60 -1.26
C ALA A 558 -29.09 -29.01 -1.96
N LEU A 559 -28.39 -28.05 -2.59
CA LEU A 559 -27.11 -28.30 -3.25
C LEU A 559 -25.97 -28.64 -2.28
N ARG A 560 -26.05 -28.29 -1.00
CA ARG A 560 -25.02 -28.62 0.01
C ARG A 560 -25.02 -30.08 0.45
N ARG A 561 -25.97 -30.90 -0.04
CA ARG A 561 -25.93 -32.35 0.17
C ARG A 561 -25.11 -32.99 -0.95
N PRO A 562 -24.09 -33.81 -0.62
CA PRO A 562 -23.18 -34.38 -1.60
C PRO A 562 -23.91 -35.30 -2.60
N ARG A 563 -25.04 -35.91 -2.20
CA ARG A 563 -25.93 -36.72 -3.06
C ARG A 563 -27.39 -36.41 -2.73
N GLY A 564 -28.27 -36.46 -3.74
CA GLY A 564 -29.70 -36.16 -3.58
C GLY A 564 -30.47 -36.11 -4.91
N ARG A 565 -31.81 -36.07 -4.84
CA ARG A 565 -32.73 -35.98 -6.00
C ARG A 565 -33.48 -34.63 -6.03
N GLU A 566 -32.97 -33.63 -5.35
CA GLU A 566 -33.59 -32.33 -5.19
C GLU A 566 -33.55 -31.54 -6.50
N VAL A 567 -34.61 -30.77 -6.75
CA VAL A 567 -34.83 -30.05 -8.02
C VAL A 567 -33.64 -29.16 -8.40
N ALA A 568 -33.02 -28.47 -7.44
CA ALA A 568 -31.86 -27.61 -7.71
C ALA A 568 -30.64 -28.39 -8.21
N ARG A 569 -30.43 -29.60 -7.69
CA ARG A 569 -29.34 -30.49 -8.12
C ARG A 569 -29.63 -31.09 -9.48
N LEU A 570 -30.82 -31.63 -9.70
CA LEU A 570 -31.24 -32.14 -11.01
C LEU A 570 -31.13 -31.06 -12.10
N ARG A 571 -31.46 -29.79 -11.78
CA ARG A 571 -31.29 -28.66 -12.69
C ARG A 571 -29.82 -28.38 -13.04
N ALA A 572 -28.90 -28.60 -12.11
CA ALA A 572 -27.46 -28.46 -12.35
C ALA A 572 -26.92 -29.64 -13.18
N GLU A 573 -27.28 -30.87 -12.81
CA GLU A 573 -26.89 -32.09 -13.53
C GLU A 573 -27.40 -32.09 -14.97
N ASN A 574 -28.63 -31.62 -15.21
CA ASN A 574 -29.21 -31.51 -16.55
C ASN A 574 -28.54 -30.44 -17.44
N ARG A 575 -27.54 -29.70 -16.94
CA ARG A 575 -26.68 -28.84 -17.77
C ARG A 575 -25.49 -29.57 -18.34
N ALA A 576 -25.20 -30.79 -17.89
CA ALA A 576 -24.11 -31.58 -18.43
C ALA A 576 -24.37 -31.93 -19.91
N PRO A 577 -23.34 -31.89 -20.77
CA PRO A 577 -23.47 -32.22 -22.18
C PRO A 577 -23.70 -33.72 -22.44
N THR A 578 -23.31 -34.58 -21.49
CA THR A 578 -23.43 -36.04 -21.57
C THR A 578 -23.95 -36.61 -20.25
N GLU A 579 -24.46 -37.84 -20.29
CA GLU A 579 -24.94 -38.55 -19.09
C GLU A 579 -23.79 -38.77 -18.08
N GLU A 580 -22.61 -39.12 -18.58
CA GLU A 580 -21.39 -39.35 -17.77
C GLU A 580 -20.92 -38.08 -17.06
N ALA A 581 -21.16 -36.89 -17.63
CA ALA A 581 -20.78 -35.61 -17.04
C ALA A 581 -21.77 -35.10 -15.97
N ARG A 582 -22.95 -35.72 -15.83
CA ARG A 582 -23.99 -35.27 -14.88
C ARG A 582 -23.48 -35.26 -13.45
N GLU A 583 -22.83 -36.33 -13.02
CA GLU A 583 -22.30 -36.44 -11.65
C GLU A 583 -21.27 -35.34 -11.36
N ARG A 584 -20.40 -35.00 -12.33
CA ARG A 584 -19.41 -33.94 -12.20
C ARG A 584 -20.04 -32.55 -12.09
N TYR A 585 -21.07 -32.28 -12.89
CA TYR A 585 -21.83 -31.03 -12.81
C TYR A 585 -22.57 -30.89 -11.48
N GLY A 586 -23.19 -31.97 -10.99
CA GLY A 586 -23.79 -32.04 -9.66
C GLY A 586 -22.78 -31.80 -8.55
N TYR A 587 -21.56 -32.33 -8.69
CA TYR A 587 -20.49 -32.15 -7.72
C TYR A 587 -19.95 -30.70 -7.70
N VAL A 588 -19.75 -30.07 -8.85
CA VAL A 588 -19.38 -28.65 -8.91
C VAL A 588 -20.46 -27.76 -8.30
N ALA A 589 -21.75 -28.07 -8.52
CA ALA A 589 -22.85 -27.35 -7.88
C ALA A 589 -22.80 -27.46 -6.35
N PHE A 590 -22.45 -28.64 -5.83
CA PHE A 590 -22.22 -28.86 -4.40
C PHE A 590 -21.07 -28.01 -3.86
N LEU A 591 -19.90 -28.03 -4.51
CA LEU A 591 -18.74 -27.22 -4.13
C LEU A 591 -19.05 -25.72 -4.16
N PHE A 592 -19.76 -25.27 -5.19
CA PHE A 592 -20.20 -23.88 -5.33
C PHE A 592 -21.10 -23.47 -4.16
N ALA A 593 -22.08 -24.30 -3.78
CA ALA A 593 -23.01 -24.01 -2.71
C ALA A 593 -22.34 -24.00 -1.31
N ARG A 594 -21.27 -24.77 -1.13
CA ARG A 594 -20.43 -24.74 0.08
C ARG A 594 -19.55 -23.49 0.14
N PHE A 595 -18.94 -23.10 -0.99
CA PHE A 595 -18.13 -21.88 -1.05
C PHE A 595 -18.95 -20.62 -0.75
N HIS A 596 -20.18 -20.55 -1.25
CA HIS A 596 -21.07 -19.40 -1.12
C HIS A 596 -21.99 -19.43 0.12
N LEU A 597 -21.63 -20.22 1.15
CA LEU A 597 -22.33 -20.22 2.43
C LEU A 597 -22.43 -18.80 2.98
N ASP A 598 -23.67 -18.35 3.23
CA ASP A 598 -24.01 -17.03 3.79
C ASP A 598 -23.51 -15.80 3.01
N THR A 599 -23.19 -15.99 1.73
CA THR A 599 -22.79 -14.89 0.84
C THR A 599 -23.98 -14.29 0.10
N VAL A 600 -24.00 -12.96 -0.03
CA VAL A 600 -25.05 -12.22 -0.76
C VAL A 600 -24.69 -11.92 -2.23
N LYS A 601 -23.46 -12.24 -2.65
CA LYS A 601 -22.96 -12.02 -4.01
C LYS A 601 -22.16 -13.24 -4.48
N PRO A 602 -22.43 -13.77 -5.69
CA PRO A 602 -21.65 -14.89 -6.22
C PRO A 602 -20.24 -14.42 -6.60
N ARG A 603 -19.24 -15.21 -6.20
CA ARG A 603 -17.85 -15.10 -6.62
C ARG A 603 -17.60 -16.17 -7.69
N TYR A 604 -17.39 -15.72 -8.92
CA TYR A 604 -17.23 -16.60 -10.08
C TYR A 604 -15.84 -17.25 -10.18
N GLY A 605 -14.86 -16.67 -9.51
CA GLY A 605 -13.47 -17.13 -9.54
C GLY A 605 -12.79 -16.87 -10.87
N TYR A 606 -11.49 -17.17 -10.91
CA TYR A 606 -10.67 -17.11 -12.12
C TYR A 606 -9.50 -18.10 -12.01
N GLY A 607 -8.95 -18.48 -13.16
CA GLY A 607 -7.93 -19.53 -13.25
C GLY A 607 -8.45 -20.93 -12.95
N ASP A 608 -7.57 -21.93 -13.10
CA ASP A 608 -7.83 -23.31 -12.69
C ASP A 608 -7.67 -23.49 -11.17
N LEU A 609 -7.85 -24.71 -10.67
CA LEU A 609 -7.72 -24.99 -9.24
C LEU A 609 -6.29 -24.74 -8.73
N GLY A 610 -5.26 -25.08 -9.49
CA GLY A 610 -3.87 -24.82 -9.13
C GLY A 610 -3.61 -23.32 -8.95
N HIS A 611 -4.09 -22.50 -9.89
CA HIS A 611 -4.03 -21.05 -9.79
C HIS A 611 -4.77 -20.52 -8.55
N ALA A 612 -5.93 -21.09 -8.23
CA ALA A 612 -6.69 -20.68 -7.08
C ALA A 612 -6.00 -21.01 -5.75
N LEU A 613 -5.50 -22.24 -5.60
CA LEU A 613 -4.86 -22.74 -4.39
C LEU A 613 -3.50 -22.11 -4.14
N ARG A 614 -2.82 -21.64 -5.19
CA ARG A 614 -1.59 -20.87 -5.03
C ARG A 614 -1.77 -19.60 -4.17
N ARG A 615 -2.99 -19.09 -4.04
CA ARG A 615 -3.31 -17.91 -3.21
C ARG A 615 -3.53 -18.23 -1.74
N LEU A 616 -3.55 -19.51 -1.36
CA LEU A 616 -3.65 -19.93 0.03
C LEU A 616 -2.33 -19.62 0.76
N GLY A 617 -2.44 -19.19 2.02
CA GLY A 617 -1.30 -18.73 2.83
C GLY A 617 -1.16 -17.20 2.88
N HIS A 618 -0.11 -16.74 3.57
CA HIS A 618 0.17 -15.32 3.83
C HIS A 618 1.59 -14.94 3.40
N GLY A 619 1.76 -13.72 2.88
CA GLY A 619 3.07 -13.19 2.49
C GLY A 619 3.85 -14.08 1.52
N ALA A 620 5.10 -14.37 1.87
CA ALA A 620 6.02 -15.21 1.10
C ALA A 620 5.70 -16.72 1.17
N GLU A 621 4.88 -17.16 2.12
CA GLU A 621 4.46 -18.55 2.31
C GLU A 621 3.13 -18.85 1.61
N ARG A 622 2.96 -18.38 0.38
CA ARG A 622 1.76 -18.66 -0.42
C ARG A 622 1.98 -19.84 -1.36
N GLY A 623 0.92 -20.61 -1.59
CA GLY A 623 0.90 -21.67 -2.58
C GLY A 623 1.93 -22.77 -2.32
N PRO A 624 2.82 -23.09 -3.27
CA PRO A 624 3.86 -24.13 -3.11
C PRO A 624 4.76 -23.93 -1.89
N ARG A 625 4.96 -22.68 -1.44
CA ARG A 625 5.82 -22.36 -0.29
C ARG A 625 5.13 -22.60 1.06
N ASN A 626 3.83 -22.92 1.05
CA ASN A 626 3.11 -23.33 2.24
C ASN A 626 3.06 -24.86 2.29
N GLU A 627 3.82 -25.50 3.16
CA GLU A 627 3.89 -26.97 3.24
C GLU A 627 2.52 -27.64 3.42
N SER A 628 1.59 -27.00 4.12
CA SER A 628 0.23 -27.53 4.32
C SER A 628 -0.59 -27.42 3.04
N CYS A 629 -0.41 -26.34 2.26
CA CYS A 629 -1.07 -26.18 0.96
C CYS A 629 -0.45 -27.10 -0.09
N ASP A 630 0.88 -27.21 -0.13
CA ASP A 630 1.61 -28.05 -1.07
C ASP A 630 1.27 -29.53 -0.87
N ARG A 631 1.29 -30.04 0.38
CA ARG A 631 0.84 -31.41 0.68
C ARG A 631 -0.62 -31.66 0.30
N MET A 632 -1.50 -30.70 0.54
CA MET A 632 -2.90 -30.80 0.12
C MET A 632 -3.02 -30.86 -1.40
N PHE A 633 -2.26 -30.02 -2.11
CA PHE A 633 -2.26 -29.96 -3.56
C PHE A 633 -1.66 -31.22 -4.20
N GLN A 634 -0.58 -31.76 -3.64
CA GLN A 634 0.02 -33.03 -4.05
C GLN A 634 -0.98 -34.19 -3.96
N ARG A 635 -1.81 -34.24 -2.92
CA ARG A 635 -2.89 -35.25 -2.84
C ARG A 635 -3.93 -35.10 -3.96
N LEU A 636 -4.23 -33.87 -4.37
CA LEU A 636 -5.18 -33.61 -5.47
C LEU A 636 -4.66 -34.09 -6.82
N ILE A 637 -3.38 -33.83 -7.12
CA ILE A 637 -2.81 -34.15 -8.45
C ILE A 637 -2.34 -35.60 -8.58
N ASN A 638 -2.08 -36.29 -7.47
CA ASN A 638 -1.64 -37.69 -7.49
C ASN A 638 -2.81 -38.69 -7.43
N ALA A 639 -4.06 -38.21 -7.34
CA ALA A 639 -5.23 -39.06 -7.32
C ALA A 639 -5.55 -39.63 -8.71
N SER A 640 -5.71 -40.96 -8.79
CA SER A 640 -6.05 -41.67 -10.03
C SER A 640 -7.48 -41.40 -10.50
N ASP A 641 -8.39 -41.17 -9.55
CA ASP A 641 -9.76 -40.72 -9.77
C ASP A 641 -9.98 -39.32 -9.20
N VAL A 642 -11.13 -38.70 -9.49
CA VAL A 642 -11.46 -37.36 -8.99
C VAL A 642 -11.47 -37.39 -7.44
N PRO A 643 -10.57 -36.64 -6.77
CA PRO A 643 -10.43 -36.67 -5.31
C PRO A 643 -11.46 -35.76 -4.67
N GLU A 644 -12.70 -36.25 -4.53
CA GLU A 644 -13.83 -35.44 -4.06
C GLU A 644 -13.57 -34.82 -2.68
N SER A 645 -13.14 -35.61 -1.70
CA SER A 645 -12.90 -35.15 -0.32
C SER A 645 -11.84 -34.04 -0.24
N GLU A 646 -10.72 -34.22 -0.93
CA GLU A 646 -9.63 -33.26 -0.98
C GLU A 646 -10.07 -31.98 -1.72
N LEU A 647 -10.86 -32.12 -2.79
CA LEU A 647 -11.36 -30.98 -3.55
C LEU A 647 -12.34 -30.14 -2.71
N GLN A 648 -13.21 -30.81 -1.95
CA GLN A 648 -14.08 -30.14 -0.99
C GLN A 648 -13.27 -29.38 0.06
N HIS A 649 -12.27 -30.04 0.66
CA HIS A 649 -11.41 -29.41 1.66
C HIS A 649 -10.68 -28.18 1.10
N ALA A 650 -10.18 -28.27 -0.14
CA ALA A 650 -9.50 -27.18 -0.82
C ALA A 650 -10.41 -25.96 -1.05
N ILE A 651 -11.66 -26.19 -1.50
CA ILE A 651 -12.66 -25.12 -1.70
C ILE A 651 -13.09 -24.48 -0.36
N GLU A 652 -13.27 -25.27 0.69
CA GLU A 652 -13.58 -24.76 2.03
C GLU A 652 -12.45 -23.91 2.59
N ARG A 653 -11.20 -24.34 2.39
CA ARG A 653 -10.02 -23.59 2.82
C ARG A 653 -9.90 -22.24 2.08
N LEU A 654 -10.18 -22.22 0.77
CA LEU A 654 -10.28 -20.97 0.00
C LEU A 654 -11.34 -20.02 0.57
N ARG A 655 -12.52 -20.56 0.93
CA ARG A 655 -13.58 -19.78 1.59
C ARG A 655 -13.14 -19.23 2.94
N HIS A 656 -12.55 -20.07 3.79
CA HIS A 656 -12.14 -19.69 5.15
C HIS A 656 -11.04 -18.62 5.17
N GLN A 657 -10.16 -18.58 4.18
CA GLN A 657 -9.13 -17.53 4.03
C GLN A 657 -9.58 -16.34 3.18
N ASP A 658 -10.88 -16.23 2.91
CA ASP A 658 -11.48 -15.18 2.06
C ASP A 658 -10.79 -15.01 0.69
N ARG A 659 -10.34 -16.13 0.09
CA ARG A 659 -9.70 -16.14 -1.23
C ARG A 659 -10.75 -16.31 -2.33
N HIS A 660 -10.44 -15.84 -3.52
CA HIS A 660 -11.28 -16.10 -4.70
C HIS A 660 -11.30 -17.60 -5.02
N PRO A 661 -12.43 -18.16 -5.47
CA PRO A 661 -12.51 -19.55 -5.92
C PRO A 661 -11.79 -19.74 -7.28
N PRO A 662 -11.60 -20.98 -7.75
CA PRO A 662 -11.29 -21.22 -9.16
C PRO A 662 -12.46 -20.81 -10.06
N ASN A 663 -12.21 -20.69 -11.35
CA ASN A 663 -13.30 -20.54 -12.32
C ASN A 663 -14.17 -21.82 -12.29
N TRP A 664 -15.44 -21.68 -11.90
CA TRP A 664 -16.36 -22.81 -11.74
C TRP A 664 -16.69 -23.54 -13.06
N ALA A 665 -16.74 -22.83 -14.18
CA ALA A 665 -16.98 -23.43 -15.49
C ALA A 665 -15.76 -24.26 -15.91
N LEU A 666 -14.56 -23.71 -15.70
CA LEU A 666 -13.31 -24.42 -15.92
C LEU A 666 -13.21 -25.66 -15.01
N LEU A 667 -13.59 -25.54 -13.75
CA LEU A 667 -13.60 -26.68 -12.82
C LEU A 667 -14.53 -27.80 -13.30
N ALA A 668 -15.74 -27.48 -13.78
CA ALA A 668 -16.65 -28.48 -14.34
C ALA A 668 -16.04 -29.20 -15.55
N ARG A 669 -15.42 -28.44 -16.46
CA ARG A 669 -14.69 -29.00 -17.61
C ARG A 669 -13.52 -29.90 -17.18
N ASP A 670 -12.74 -29.44 -16.21
CA ASP A 670 -11.57 -30.14 -15.69
C ASP A 670 -11.96 -31.47 -15.02
N LEU A 671 -13.07 -31.52 -14.29
CA LEU A 671 -13.56 -32.76 -13.69
C LEU A 671 -14.14 -33.75 -14.70
N CYS A 672 -14.67 -33.27 -15.84
CA CYS A 672 -15.12 -34.15 -16.92
C CYS A 672 -13.93 -34.74 -17.70
N ALA A 673 -12.84 -33.99 -17.83
CA ALA A 673 -11.63 -34.38 -18.55
C ALA A 673 -10.59 -35.10 -17.67
N TRP A 674 -10.96 -35.54 -16.45
CA TRP A 674 -9.99 -36.05 -15.47
C TRP A 674 -9.19 -37.26 -15.95
N HIS A 675 -9.81 -38.11 -16.79
CA HIS A 675 -9.22 -39.34 -17.34
C HIS A 675 -8.72 -39.19 -18.79
N ASP A 676 -8.74 -37.98 -19.36
CA ASP A 676 -8.34 -37.73 -20.75
C ASP A 676 -6.81 -37.86 -20.93
N LYS A 677 -6.39 -38.53 -22.01
CA LYS A 677 -4.97 -38.84 -22.29
C LYS A 677 -4.18 -37.70 -22.96
N GLY A 678 -4.86 -36.69 -23.51
CA GLY A 678 -4.25 -35.67 -24.38
C GLY A 678 -3.45 -34.58 -23.64
N GLU A 679 -3.93 -34.15 -22.48
CA GLU A 679 -3.20 -33.31 -21.52
C GLU A 679 -3.81 -33.53 -20.13
N PRO A 680 -3.14 -34.24 -19.20
CA PRO A 680 -3.72 -34.55 -17.90
C PRO A 680 -4.06 -33.26 -17.15
N VAL A 681 -5.31 -33.14 -16.69
CA VAL A 681 -5.81 -32.00 -15.89
C VAL A 681 -4.89 -31.72 -14.70
N GLN A 682 -4.39 -32.78 -14.07
CA GLN A 682 -3.43 -32.78 -12.97
C GLN A 682 -2.15 -32.02 -13.36
N ARG A 683 -1.64 -32.21 -14.58
CA ARG A 683 -0.45 -31.52 -15.09
C ARG A 683 -0.70 -30.04 -15.32
N ARG A 684 -1.88 -29.67 -15.83
CA ARG A 684 -2.27 -28.26 -16.02
C ARG A 684 -2.40 -27.54 -14.68
N TRP A 685 -3.10 -28.14 -13.71
CA TRP A 685 -3.19 -27.60 -12.36
C TRP A 685 -1.81 -27.48 -11.73
N ALA A 686 -0.95 -28.49 -11.87
CA ALA A 686 0.41 -28.47 -11.32
C ALA A 686 1.25 -27.34 -11.93
N ARG A 687 1.17 -27.12 -13.26
CA ARG A 687 1.81 -25.97 -13.91
C ARG A 687 1.34 -24.66 -13.29
N SER A 688 0.05 -24.44 -13.17
CA SER A 688 -0.51 -23.21 -12.60
C SER A 688 -0.11 -22.99 -11.13
N PHE A 689 -0.04 -24.07 -10.35
CA PHE A 689 0.36 -24.03 -8.93
C PHE A 689 1.87 -23.77 -8.75
N TYR A 690 2.73 -24.46 -9.50
CA TYR A 690 4.20 -24.39 -9.38
C TYR A 690 4.89 -23.36 -10.28
N THR A 691 4.17 -22.68 -11.18
CA THR A 691 4.76 -21.61 -12.00
C THR A 691 5.44 -20.61 -11.06
N PRO A 692 6.72 -20.24 -11.21
CA PRO A 692 7.36 -19.26 -10.33
C PRO A 692 6.63 -17.92 -10.39
N ASP A 693 6.53 -17.18 -9.28
CA ASP A 693 6.16 -15.76 -9.39
C ASP A 693 7.32 -15.09 -10.13
N SER A 694 7.07 -14.67 -11.36
CA SER A 694 8.06 -13.98 -12.20
C SER A 694 8.47 -12.62 -11.62
N SER A 695 7.98 -12.26 -10.43
CA SER A 695 8.44 -11.12 -9.63
C SER A 695 9.78 -11.36 -8.93
N ARG A 696 10.47 -12.51 -9.13
CA ARG A 696 11.79 -12.77 -8.50
C ARG A 696 12.85 -13.48 -9.35
N THR A 697 12.60 -13.82 -10.60
CA THR A 697 13.50 -14.70 -11.39
C THR A 697 14.45 -13.97 -12.36
N SER A 698 14.85 -12.73 -12.06
CA SER A 698 15.87 -12.03 -12.85
C SER A 698 17.25 -11.96 -12.19
N ASP A 699 17.52 -12.76 -11.14
CA ASP A 699 18.76 -12.59 -10.35
C ASP A 699 19.60 -13.86 -10.13
N SER A 700 19.37 -14.94 -10.89
CA SER A 700 20.13 -16.19 -10.72
C SER A 700 20.68 -16.82 -12.00
N SER A 701 20.71 -16.09 -13.12
CA SER A 701 21.30 -16.59 -14.37
C SER A 701 22.38 -15.64 -14.89
N ARG A 702 23.45 -15.43 -14.13
CA ARG A 702 24.67 -14.80 -14.65
C ARG A 702 25.99 -15.31 -14.06
N THR A 703 25.98 -16.48 -13.41
CA THR A 703 27.20 -17.06 -12.84
C THR A 703 27.34 -18.52 -13.26
N GLU A 704 27.45 -18.77 -14.57
CA GLU A 704 27.98 -20.03 -15.12
C GLU A 704 28.16 -19.85 -16.64
N ARG A 705 29.21 -19.12 -17.02
CA ARG A 705 29.88 -19.17 -18.34
C ARG A 705 31.19 -18.37 -18.28
N SER A 706 32.15 -18.87 -17.52
CA SER A 706 33.59 -18.77 -17.84
C SER A 706 34.35 -19.78 -16.98
N ALA A 707 34.46 -20.99 -17.51
CA ALA A 707 35.63 -21.84 -17.33
C ALA A 707 36.18 -22.10 -18.73
#